data_AF-A0A947HLS8-F1
#
_entry.id   AF-A0A947HLS8-F1
#
_cell.length_a   1.000
_cell.length_b   1.000
_cell.length_c   1.000
_cell.angle_alpha   90.00
_cell.angle_beta   90.00
_cell.angle_gamma   90.00
#
_symmetry.space_group_name_H-M   'P 1'
#
loop_
_entity.id
_entity.type
_entity.pdbx_description
1 polymer ?
#
loop_
_entity_poly.entity_id
_entity_poly.type
_entity_poly.pdbx_seq_one_letter_code
_entity_poly.pdbx_strand_id
1 'polypeptide(L)'
;MKRILSLMTAATLPVAFFPGCTKEEDTCASWLDQFQRHKKEKQAIEKLAELQCKDATPALDAAWGDSLYQRELLDTAQKLGANEGTLNLVRRALTEVEFAPIALPILIQWKVPDLQQIVTSVIQSPKLVAARHQAVEALITHCLKKADGTLDGLAIDTLIWVAGQDATDQGLETNNLALKQLEALPWSTLPAEKATAAAQSFLRALYLQDGRGGSVQMTARLALRAIGDAAVDPLLAAYSGDDKDLMEFAETRGIPRWRFTSGHELVELLWDLGSAKATKPLVASIGISLEAPPDVARLDEEQQTEWIRANQNRLATIALVAGALPSDEAVNTAVEILSRKEIPLDAAQFINAGLALGLTGSKASQDGLWTFFRTGDDVLVPKRVKVDELRALVEAEKDLVKRTELSTEHDKILDEIAVAETEKARWVKSLAVALDESALETFKTEIVDVAKGPLQSAGREALARGYFDAVTECKSDPACYTKIITDMKGQLSTIPDAIVKAGEGKDEGKKKLIEETKPITASVTAKEEELGKKSELLVRMRADFEEAKKSPAKLKELGKRTVQEVADAYNAELEAFNLGKAELKALFESRNAVIAKLEPLDEALVSAQSKLHRIEKAAMMLGRFPAHRAEAVKAITGVFGEPLSPEHQGFFQQFRQWSLITLDRIATKDDIPLLEMLRSVENKEGQTVTYSSIRLDALITRLKRTH
;
A
#
# COMPACT_ATOMS: atom_id res chain seq x y z
N MET A 1 4.59 73.02 -22.36
CA MET A 1 5.79 73.49 -23.10
C MET A 1 5.81 72.75 -24.43
N LYS A 2 5.88 73.29 -25.65
CA LYS A 2 6.17 74.63 -26.21
C LYS A 2 5.33 74.78 -27.50
N ARG A 3 4.89 76.00 -27.80
CA ARG A 3 4.36 76.46 -29.11
C ARG A 3 5.50 76.95 -30.01
N ILE A 4 5.43 76.67 -31.32
CA ILE A 4 5.87 77.47 -32.50
C ILE A 4 5.03 76.89 -33.67
N LEU A 5 4.11 77.53 -34.40
CA LEU A 5 3.99 78.80 -35.18
C LEU A 5 4.66 78.79 -36.58
N SER A 6 3.85 78.67 -37.64
CA SER A 6 3.88 79.40 -38.93
C SER A 6 3.04 78.66 -39.99
N LEU A 7 1.89 79.17 -40.45
CA LEU A 7 1.69 80.12 -41.57
C LEU A 7 2.19 79.63 -42.93
N MET A 8 1.27 79.32 -43.85
CA MET A 8 1.17 79.92 -45.19
C MET A 8 -0.01 79.36 -46.01
N THR A 9 -0.96 80.25 -46.24
CA THR A 9 -1.55 80.63 -47.55
C THR A 9 -2.47 79.68 -48.33
N ALA A 10 -3.62 80.25 -48.65
CA ALA A 10 -4.73 79.72 -49.42
C ALA A 10 -4.44 79.57 -50.92
N ALA A 11 -5.09 78.59 -51.53
CA ALA A 11 -5.58 78.65 -52.91
C ALA A 11 -6.85 77.77 -53.03
N THR A 12 -8.00 78.43 -53.18
CA THR A 12 -9.29 77.85 -53.50
C THR A 12 -9.42 77.60 -55.00
N LEU A 13 -9.80 76.40 -55.42
CA LEU A 13 -10.68 76.19 -56.58
C LEU A 13 -11.53 74.91 -56.38
N PRO A 14 -12.76 74.91 -56.92
CA PRO A 14 -13.88 74.10 -56.45
C PRO A 14 -13.96 72.76 -57.19
N VAL A 15 -14.28 71.68 -56.47
CA VAL A 15 -14.74 70.43 -57.07
C VAL A 15 -16.04 70.05 -56.38
N ALA A 16 -17.00 69.67 -57.21
CA ALA A 16 -18.42 69.50 -56.95
C ALA A 16 -18.76 68.75 -55.65
N PHE A 17 -19.65 69.35 -54.85
CA PHE A 17 -20.48 68.64 -53.89
C PHE A 17 -21.39 67.66 -54.63
N PHE A 18 -21.13 66.36 -54.52
CA PHE A 18 -22.19 65.36 -54.58
C PHE A 18 -22.87 65.31 -53.20
N PRO A 19 -24.18 65.61 -53.06
CA PRO A 19 -24.91 65.30 -51.85
C PRO A 19 -25.25 63.81 -51.89
N GLY A 20 -24.35 63.00 -51.33
CA GLY A 20 -24.49 61.56 -51.27
C GLY A 20 -24.05 60.99 -49.93
N CYS A 21 -24.42 61.65 -48.82
CA CYS A 21 -24.35 61.08 -47.48
C CYS A 21 -25.77 61.08 -46.90
N THR A 22 -26.62 60.21 -47.44
CA THR A 22 -27.73 59.67 -46.65
C THR A 22 -27.09 59.05 -45.41
N LYS A 23 -27.45 59.50 -44.21
CA LYS A 23 -27.19 58.71 -42.99
C LYS A 23 -27.70 57.31 -43.29
N GLU A 24 -26.82 56.31 -43.35
CA GLU A 24 -27.25 54.91 -43.41
C GLU A 24 -28.22 54.72 -42.24
N GLU A 25 -29.48 54.40 -42.54
CA GLU A 25 -30.47 54.13 -41.49
C GLU A 25 -30.01 52.86 -40.75
N ASP A 26 -29.89 52.97 -39.42
CA ASP A 26 -29.44 51.91 -38.51
C ASP A 26 -30.59 50.89 -38.31
N THR A 27 -30.90 50.15 -39.38
CA THR A 27 -32.03 49.20 -39.45
C THR A 27 -31.53 47.80 -39.78
N CYS A 28 -32.29 46.78 -39.39
CA CYS A 28 -31.97 45.38 -39.71
C CYS A 28 -31.81 45.12 -41.21
N ALA A 29 -32.67 45.70 -42.04
CA ALA A 29 -32.60 45.52 -43.50
C ALA A 29 -31.34 46.14 -44.10
N SER A 30 -30.94 47.33 -43.62
CA SER A 30 -29.72 48.02 -44.04
C SER A 30 -28.47 47.21 -43.71
N TRP A 31 -28.35 46.73 -42.47
CA TRP A 31 -27.19 45.93 -42.06
C TRP A 31 -27.16 44.53 -42.65
N LEU A 32 -28.32 43.92 -42.91
CA LEU A 32 -28.40 42.64 -43.62
C LEU A 32 -27.91 42.78 -45.07
N ASP A 33 -28.28 43.86 -45.77
CA ASP A 33 -27.76 44.14 -47.12
C ASP A 33 -26.25 44.40 -47.10
N GLN A 34 -25.73 45.14 -46.11
CA GLN A 34 -24.30 45.35 -45.95
C GLN A 34 -23.55 44.03 -45.70
N PHE A 35 -24.09 43.17 -44.84
CA PHE A 35 -23.56 41.84 -44.55
C PHE A 35 -23.53 40.96 -45.81
N GLN A 36 -24.65 40.85 -46.53
CA GLN A 36 -24.76 40.05 -47.76
C GLN A 36 -23.85 40.53 -48.90
N ARG A 37 -23.49 41.81 -48.90
CA ARG A 37 -22.53 42.40 -49.86
C ARG A 37 -21.07 42.30 -49.38
N HIS A 38 -20.81 41.63 -48.26
CA HIS A 38 -19.50 41.52 -47.61
C HIS A 38 -18.85 42.89 -47.31
N LYS A 39 -19.65 43.93 -47.09
CA LYS A 39 -19.16 45.27 -46.76
C LYS A 39 -19.15 45.45 -45.25
N LYS A 40 -17.98 45.77 -44.69
CA LYS A 40 -17.79 45.94 -43.23
C LYS A 40 -18.35 44.75 -42.44
N GLU A 41 -18.11 43.53 -42.94
CA GLU A 41 -18.79 42.30 -42.50
C GLU A 41 -18.83 42.15 -40.97
N LYS A 42 -17.69 42.28 -40.28
CA LYS A 42 -17.64 42.27 -38.81
C LYS A 42 -18.58 43.28 -38.15
N GLN A 43 -18.55 44.54 -38.61
CA GLN A 43 -19.43 45.59 -38.08
C GLN A 43 -20.90 45.29 -38.38
N ALA A 44 -21.20 44.71 -39.55
CA ALA A 44 -22.55 44.30 -39.91
C ALA A 44 -23.04 43.15 -39.01
N ILE A 45 -22.22 42.14 -38.73
CA ILE A 45 -22.52 41.04 -37.80
C ILE A 45 -22.84 41.59 -36.40
N GLU A 46 -22.01 42.50 -35.89
CA GLU A 46 -22.19 43.13 -34.58
C GLU A 46 -23.52 43.91 -34.51
N LYS A 47 -23.80 44.70 -35.56
CA LYS A 47 -25.02 45.52 -35.65
C LYS A 47 -26.29 44.69 -35.78
N LEU A 48 -26.24 43.59 -36.54
CA LEU A 48 -27.35 42.63 -36.62
C LEU A 48 -27.69 42.04 -35.24
N ALA A 49 -26.68 41.80 -34.40
CA ALA A 49 -26.86 41.35 -33.03
C ALA A 49 -27.46 42.44 -32.13
N GLU A 50 -26.90 43.65 -32.17
CA GLU A 50 -27.36 44.80 -31.37
C GLU A 50 -28.84 45.12 -31.62
N LEU A 51 -29.27 45.03 -32.88
CA LEU A 51 -30.64 45.32 -33.31
C LEU A 51 -31.57 44.09 -33.19
N GLN A 52 -31.09 42.94 -32.73
CA GLN A 52 -31.84 41.68 -32.59
C GLN A 52 -32.53 41.20 -33.88
N CYS A 53 -31.84 41.30 -35.01
CA CYS A 53 -32.39 41.03 -36.35
C CYS A 53 -32.61 39.52 -36.63
N LYS A 54 -33.74 38.96 -36.20
CA LYS A 54 -34.06 37.52 -36.40
C LYS A 54 -34.15 37.10 -37.87
N ASP A 55 -34.58 38.00 -38.75
CA ASP A 55 -34.70 37.72 -40.19
C ASP A 55 -33.33 37.58 -40.89
N ALA A 56 -32.25 38.02 -40.24
CA ALA A 56 -30.88 37.87 -40.75
C ALA A 56 -30.31 36.45 -40.56
N THR A 57 -30.96 35.61 -39.76
CA THR A 57 -30.42 34.31 -39.33
C THR A 57 -30.12 33.33 -40.48
N PRO A 58 -30.92 33.24 -41.58
CA PRO A 58 -30.56 32.39 -42.71
C PRO A 58 -29.31 32.89 -43.44
N ALA A 59 -29.10 34.21 -43.51
CA ALA A 59 -27.92 34.79 -44.15
C ALA A 59 -26.66 34.53 -43.31
N LEU A 60 -26.75 34.68 -41.98
CA LEU A 60 -25.66 34.38 -41.05
C LEU A 60 -25.25 32.89 -41.15
N ASP A 61 -26.24 31.99 -41.22
CA ASP A 61 -26.02 30.55 -41.37
C ASP A 61 -25.38 30.20 -42.73
N ALA A 62 -25.81 30.85 -43.82
CA ALA A 62 -25.22 30.66 -45.14
C ALA A 62 -23.75 31.10 -45.20
N ALA A 63 -23.38 32.17 -44.47
CA ALA A 63 -22.02 32.72 -44.48
C ALA A 63 -21.00 31.92 -43.67
N TRP A 64 -21.42 30.95 -42.85
CA TRP A 64 -20.54 30.26 -41.89
C TRP A 64 -19.25 29.70 -42.51
N GLY A 65 -19.35 29.03 -43.66
CA GLY A 65 -18.19 28.37 -44.30
C GLY A 65 -17.21 29.33 -44.99
N ASP A 66 -17.66 30.55 -45.30
CA ASP A 66 -16.89 31.51 -46.10
C ASP A 66 -16.44 32.74 -45.28
N SER A 67 -17.01 32.93 -44.08
CA SER A 67 -16.74 34.09 -43.23
C SER A 67 -15.41 33.95 -42.48
N LEU A 68 -14.65 35.04 -42.41
CA LEU A 68 -13.47 35.15 -41.53
C LEU A 68 -13.84 35.47 -40.08
N TYR A 69 -15.12 35.75 -39.80
CA TYR A 69 -15.64 36.22 -38.51
C TYR A 69 -16.58 35.20 -37.87
N GLN A 70 -16.26 33.90 -38.00
CA GLN A 70 -17.05 32.79 -37.46
C GLN A 70 -17.33 32.91 -35.96
N ARG A 71 -16.38 33.45 -35.18
CA ARG A 71 -16.60 33.67 -33.74
C ARG A 71 -17.66 34.73 -33.50
N GLU A 72 -17.59 35.85 -34.20
CA GLU A 72 -18.60 36.91 -34.13
C GLU A 72 -19.97 36.41 -34.61
N LEU A 73 -20.03 35.52 -35.61
CA LEU A 73 -21.26 34.87 -36.04
C LEU A 73 -21.91 34.05 -34.90
N LEU A 74 -21.12 33.31 -34.12
CA LEU A 74 -21.62 32.56 -32.97
C LEU A 74 -22.10 33.47 -31.84
N ASP A 75 -21.35 34.52 -31.51
CA ASP A 75 -21.75 35.50 -30.49
C ASP A 75 -23.07 36.19 -30.89
N THR A 76 -23.22 36.51 -32.18
CA THR A 76 -24.46 37.06 -32.73
C THR A 76 -25.59 36.05 -32.66
N ALA A 77 -25.36 34.79 -33.05
CA ALA A 77 -26.36 33.73 -32.95
C ALA A 77 -26.85 33.56 -31.51
N GLN A 78 -25.94 33.57 -30.53
CA GLN A 78 -26.28 33.51 -29.10
C GLN A 78 -27.20 34.67 -28.68
N LYS A 79 -26.87 35.90 -29.07
CA LYS A 79 -27.65 37.12 -28.75
C LYS A 79 -29.04 37.12 -29.40
N LEU A 80 -29.17 36.58 -30.61
CA LEU A 80 -30.44 36.44 -31.33
C LEU A 80 -31.35 35.36 -30.73
N GLY A 81 -30.78 34.43 -29.97
CA GLY A 81 -31.49 33.34 -29.30
C GLY A 81 -31.88 32.19 -30.24
N ALA A 82 -32.50 31.15 -29.66
CA ALA A 82 -32.86 29.93 -30.38
C ALA A 82 -33.97 30.19 -31.42
N ASN A 83 -33.64 29.98 -32.70
CA ASN A 83 -34.56 29.85 -33.82
C ASN A 83 -33.94 28.89 -34.85
N GLU A 84 -34.68 28.50 -35.88
CA GLU A 84 -34.22 27.49 -36.84
C GLU A 84 -32.88 27.86 -37.51
N GLY A 85 -32.70 29.12 -37.93
CA GLY A 85 -31.47 29.60 -38.57
C GLY A 85 -30.27 29.64 -37.62
N THR A 86 -30.44 30.16 -36.40
CA THR A 86 -29.34 30.18 -35.41
C THR A 86 -29.00 28.78 -34.89
N LEU A 87 -29.98 27.88 -34.76
CA LEU A 87 -29.75 26.48 -34.40
C LEU A 87 -28.92 25.76 -35.46
N ASN A 88 -29.22 25.95 -36.74
CA ASN A 88 -28.44 25.37 -37.84
C ASN A 88 -27.00 25.87 -37.83
N LEU A 89 -26.80 27.19 -37.66
CA LEU A 89 -25.47 27.80 -37.58
C LEU A 89 -24.66 27.21 -36.42
N VAL A 90 -25.24 27.19 -35.22
CA VAL A 90 -24.55 26.67 -34.02
C VAL A 90 -24.27 25.17 -34.15
N ARG A 91 -25.16 24.39 -34.77
CA ARG A 91 -24.92 22.96 -35.04
C ARG A 91 -23.79 22.74 -36.04
N ARG A 92 -23.66 23.55 -37.09
CA ARG A 92 -22.51 23.47 -38.02
C ARG A 92 -21.21 23.78 -37.29
N ALA A 93 -21.20 24.85 -36.52
CA ALA A 93 -20.05 25.23 -35.72
C ALA A 93 -19.61 24.14 -34.74
N LEU A 94 -20.56 23.37 -34.18
CA LEU A 94 -20.25 22.24 -33.31
C LEU A 94 -19.44 21.12 -34.00
N THR A 95 -19.55 21.00 -35.33
CA THR A 95 -18.80 19.98 -36.09
C THR A 95 -17.34 20.38 -36.33
N GLU A 96 -16.97 21.62 -36.03
CA GLU A 96 -15.63 22.18 -36.22
C GLU A 96 -14.87 22.23 -34.89
N VAL A 97 -13.63 21.73 -34.90
CA VAL A 97 -12.81 21.54 -33.68
C VAL A 97 -12.60 22.85 -32.92
N GLU A 98 -12.34 23.95 -33.63
CA GLU A 98 -12.08 25.27 -33.04
C GLU A 98 -13.31 25.87 -32.37
N PHE A 99 -14.50 25.63 -32.93
CA PHE A 99 -15.74 26.30 -32.53
C PHE A 99 -16.63 25.46 -31.64
N ALA A 100 -16.44 24.15 -31.58
CA ALA A 100 -17.21 23.25 -30.73
C ALA A 100 -17.27 23.68 -29.24
N PRO A 101 -16.18 24.14 -28.60
CA PRO A 101 -16.21 24.63 -27.21
C PRO A 101 -17.03 25.91 -27.01
N ILE A 102 -17.38 26.62 -28.08
CA ILE A 102 -18.21 27.84 -28.05
C ILE A 102 -19.65 27.50 -28.40
N ALA A 103 -19.85 26.69 -29.44
CA ALA A 103 -21.16 26.28 -29.93
C ALA A 103 -21.93 25.42 -28.91
N LEU A 104 -21.24 24.51 -28.23
CA LEU A 104 -21.87 23.59 -27.29
C LEU A 104 -22.54 24.31 -26.09
N PRO A 105 -21.89 25.24 -25.37
CA PRO A 105 -22.55 26.05 -24.33
C PRO A 105 -23.82 26.75 -24.79
N ILE A 106 -23.86 27.25 -26.03
CA ILE A 106 -25.05 27.90 -26.59
C ILE A 106 -26.21 26.90 -26.69
N LEU A 107 -25.97 25.70 -27.22
CA LEU A 107 -26.99 24.64 -27.34
C LEU A 107 -27.49 24.17 -25.97
N ILE A 108 -26.59 24.07 -24.99
CA ILE A 108 -26.93 23.73 -23.59
C ILE A 108 -27.84 24.81 -23.00
N GLN A 109 -27.45 26.08 -23.14
CA GLN A 109 -28.22 27.23 -22.65
C GLN A 109 -29.64 27.25 -23.24
N TRP A 110 -29.76 26.90 -24.52
CA TRP A 110 -31.03 26.86 -25.23
C TRP A 110 -31.88 25.62 -24.93
N LYS A 111 -31.34 24.61 -24.24
CA LYS A 111 -32.04 23.36 -23.88
C LYS A 111 -32.72 22.72 -25.09
N VAL A 112 -31.96 22.57 -26.18
CA VAL A 112 -32.48 22.02 -27.44
C VAL A 112 -33.05 20.59 -27.23
N PRO A 113 -34.13 20.19 -27.93
CA PRO A 113 -34.80 18.91 -27.67
C PRO A 113 -33.91 17.67 -27.82
N ASP A 114 -32.92 17.72 -28.71
CA ASP A 114 -31.97 16.64 -29.02
C ASP A 114 -30.63 16.78 -28.27
N LEU A 115 -30.59 17.59 -27.20
CA LEU A 115 -29.35 17.90 -26.46
C LEU A 115 -28.59 16.65 -26.04
N GLN A 116 -29.27 15.58 -25.59
CA GLN A 116 -28.62 14.34 -25.18
C GLN A 116 -27.83 13.67 -26.33
N GLN A 117 -28.40 13.63 -27.53
CA GLN A 117 -27.76 13.05 -28.70
C GLN A 117 -26.56 13.90 -29.12
N ILE A 118 -26.73 15.24 -29.07
CA ILE A 118 -25.67 16.21 -29.34
C ILE A 118 -24.49 16.00 -28.38
N VAL A 119 -24.70 16.05 -27.07
CA VAL A 119 -23.60 15.90 -26.09
C VAL A 119 -22.95 14.52 -26.19
N THR A 120 -23.72 13.46 -26.42
CA THR A 120 -23.18 12.10 -26.59
C THR A 120 -22.28 12.03 -27.83
N SER A 121 -22.69 12.63 -28.95
CA SER A 121 -21.89 12.68 -30.18
C SER A 121 -20.59 13.47 -30.00
N VAL A 122 -20.63 14.56 -29.24
CA VAL A 122 -19.42 15.35 -28.92
C VAL A 122 -18.47 14.54 -28.05
N ILE A 123 -18.98 13.87 -27.02
CA ILE A 123 -18.22 13.00 -26.12
C ILE A 123 -17.50 11.90 -26.91
N GLN A 124 -18.22 11.21 -27.79
CA GLN A 124 -17.71 10.06 -28.54
C GLN A 124 -16.87 10.45 -29.77
N SER A 125 -16.88 11.73 -30.17
CA SER A 125 -16.13 12.18 -31.34
C SER A 125 -14.63 12.17 -31.07
N PRO A 126 -13.81 11.52 -31.92
CA PRO A 126 -12.35 11.58 -31.80
C PRO A 126 -11.77 12.98 -32.09
N LYS A 127 -12.55 13.87 -32.75
CA LYS A 127 -12.09 15.20 -33.16
C LYS A 127 -12.39 16.30 -32.15
N LEU A 128 -13.49 16.16 -31.39
CA LEU A 128 -14.04 17.26 -30.57
C LEU A 128 -13.54 17.21 -29.12
N VAL A 129 -12.27 16.84 -28.91
CA VAL A 129 -11.65 16.65 -27.59
C VAL A 129 -11.84 17.88 -26.69
N ALA A 130 -11.61 19.08 -27.22
CA ALA A 130 -11.68 20.33 -26.46
C ALA A 130 -13.08 20.65 -25.90
N ALA A 131 -14.15 20.08 -26.48
CA ALA A 131 -15.52 20.28 -26.02
C ALA A 131 -16.04 19.14 -25.11
N ARG A 132 -15.28 18.04 -24.96
CA ARG A 132 -15.75 16.84 -24.23
C ARG A 132 -16.06 17.12 -22.77
N HIS A 133 -15.22 17.86 -22.06
CA HIS A 133 -15.43 18.13 -20.64
C HIS A 133 -16.79 18.82 -20.40
N GLN A 134 -17.06 19.89 -21.13
CA GLN A 134 -18.33 20.61 -21.08
C GLN A 134 -19.51 19.73 -21.51
N ALA A 135 -19.31 18.85 -22.49
CA ALA A 135 -20.35 17.89 -22.91
C ALA A 135 -20.67 16.89 -21.79
N VAL A 136 -19.67 16.43 -21.04
CA VAL A 136 -19.87 15.57 -19.86
C VAL A 136 -20.60 16.34 -18.75
N GLU A 137 -20.21 17.58 -18.44
CA GLU A 137 -20.93 18.42 -17.47
C GLU A 137 -22.41 18.60 -17.85
N ALA A 138 -22.69 18.85 -19.13
CA ALA A 138 -24.04 18.98 -19.64
C ALA A 138 -24.84 17.67 -19.59
N LEU A 139 -24.19 16.53 -19.91
CA LEU A 139 -24.79 15.21 -19.80
C LEU A 139 -25.21 14.95 -18.35
N ILE A 140 -24.33 15.23 -17.38
CA ILE A 140 -24.59 15.06 -15.96
C ILE A 140 -25.73 15.97 -15.49
N THR A 141 -25.66 17.26 -15.84
CA THR A 141 -26.58 18.29 -15.32
C THR A 141 -27.97 18.19 -15.93
N HIS A 142 -28.07 17.85 -17.22
CA HIS A 142 -29.31 17.97 -17.98
C HIS A 142 -29.88 16.65 -18.50
N CYS A 143 -29.06 15.60 -18.63
CA CYS A 143 -29.47 14.37 -19.32
C CYS A 143 -29.44 13.12 -18.42
N LEU A 144 -28.72 13.14 -17.30
CA LEU A 144 -28.58 11.97 -16.42
C LEU A 144 -29.90 11.53 -15.80
N LYS A 145 -30.82 12.47 -15.59
CA LYS A 145 -32.17 12.19 -15.10
C LYS A 145 -33.18 12.52 -16.18
N LYS A 146 -34.14 11.61 -16.35
CA LYS A 146 -35.34 11.84 -17.16
C LYS A 146 -36.27 12.84 -16.48
N ALA A 147 -37.29 13.29 -17.20
CA ALA A 147 -38.28 14.24 -16.68
C ALA A 147 -39.04 13.72 -15.45
N ASP A 148 -39.16 12.40 -15.29
CA ASP A 148 -39.77 11.74 -14.13
C ASP A 148 -38.79 11.55 -12.94
N GLY A 149 -37.54 12.02 -13.07
CA GLY A 149 -36.50 11.90 -12.05
C GLY A 149 -35.75 10.56 -12.06
N THR A 150 -36.15 9.59 -12.90
CA THR A 150 -35.43 8.32 -13.06
C THR A 150 -34.12 8.51 -13.81
N LEU A 151 -33.18 7.60 -13.61
CA LEU A 151 -31.89 7.66 -14.30
C LEU A 151 -32.03 7.30 -15.77
N ASP A 152 -31.34 8.04 -16.63
CA ASP A 152 -31.28 7.75 -18.05
C ASP A 152 -30.19 6.73 -18.38
N GLY A 153 -30.60 5.63 -19.03
CA GLY A 153 -29.71 4.52 -19.34
C GLY A 153 -28.57 4.89 -20.29
N LEU A 154 -28.87 5.68 -21.32
CA LEU A 154 -27.89 6.11 -22.32
C LEU A 154 -26.90 7.10 -21.71
N ALA A 155 -27.36 8.02 -20.87
CA ALA A 155 -26.46 8.92 -20.16
C ALA A 155 -25.48 8.16 -19.25
N ILE A 156 -25.97 7.13 -18.54
CA ILE A 156 -25.09 6.26 -17.72
C ILE A 156 -24.09 5.52 -18.60
N ASP A 157 -24.53 4.93 -19.72
CA ASP A 157 -23.63 4.16 -20.61
C ASP A 157 -22.54 5.06 -21.22
N THR A 158 -22.89 6.29 -21.58
CA THR A 158 -21.94 7.29 -22.04
C THR A 158 -20.94 7.68 -20.94
N LEU A 159 -21.38 7.85 -19.70
CA LEU A 159 -20.47 8.12 -18.57
C LEU A 159 -19.54 6.94 -18.27
N ILE A 160 -20.04 5.69 -18.31
CA ILE A 160 -19.23 4.48 -18.17
C ILE A 160 -18.15 4.42 -19.26
N TRP A 161 -18.53 4.73 -20.50
CA TRP A 161 -17.59 4.80 -21.62
C TRP A 161 -16.49 5.85 -21.36
N VAL A 162 -16.89 7.07 -20.97
CA VAL A 162 -15.95 8.17 -20.62
C VAL A 162 -14.97 7.75 -19.54
N ALA A 163 -15.44 7.08 -18.49
CA ALA A 163 -14.61 6.68 -17.37
C ALA A 163 -13.41 5.80 -17.80
N GLY A 164 -13.62 4.90 -18.77
CA GLY A 164 -12.59 3.98 -19.26
C GLY A 164 -11.77 4.45 -20.47
N GLN A 165 -12.02 5.65 -21.00
CA GLN A 165 -11.24 6.20 -22.12
C GLN A 165 -9.87 6.72 -21.71
N ASP A 166 -8.94 6.76 -22.65
CA ASP A 166 -7.59 7.30 -22.48
C ASP A 166 -7.59 8.72 -21.90
N ALA A 167 -6.92 8.89 -20.76
CA ALA A 167 -6.75 10.18 -20.12
C ALA A 167 -5.93 11.18 -20.96
N THR A 168 -5.05 10.69 -21.85
CA THR A 168 -4.25 11.55 -22.76
C THR A 168 -5.14 12.23 -23.80
N ASP A 169 -6.11 11.49 -24.34
CA ASP A 169 -7.05 11.99 -25.36
C ASP A 169 -8.29 12.66 -24.73
N GLN A 170 -8.69 12.26 -23.52
CA GLN A 170 -9.91 12.73 -22.86
C GLN A 170 -9.66 13.89 -21.87
N GLY A 171 -8.48 13.92 -21.27
CA GLY A 171 -8.14 14.72 -20.10
C GLY A 171 -8.60 14.06 -18.79
N LEU A 172 -7.68 13.92 -17.83
CA LEU A 172 -7.95 13.32 -16.51
C LEU A 172 -9.13 13.93 -15.78
N GLU A 173 -9.34 15.25 -15.91
CA GLU A 173 -10.45 15.96 -15.27
C GLU A 173 -11.80 15.44 -15.76
N THR A 174 -11.90 15.11 -17.05
CA THR A 174 -13.11 14.55 -17.67
C THR A 174 -13.38 13.13 -17.17
N ASN A 175 -12.35 12.26 -17.10
CA ASN A 175 -12.48 10.92 -16.53
C ASN A 175 -12.91 11.00 -15.05
N ASN A 176 -12.25 11.85 -14.26
CA ASN A 176 -12.56 12.06 -12.85
C ASN A 176 -13.99 12.57 -12.63
N LEU A 177 -14.46 13.50 -13.46
CA LEU A 177 -15.83 14.01 -13.38
C LEU A 177 -16.85 12.89 -13.61
N ALA A 178 -16.65 12.06 -14.64
CA ALA A 178 -17.53 10.93 -14.90
C ALA A 178 -17.49 9.90 -13.77
N LEU A 179 -16.30 9.51 -13.31
CA LEU A 179 -16.13 8.54 -12.21
C LEU A 179 -16.80 9.03 -10.91
N LYS A 180 -16.64 10.31 -10.54
CA LYS A 180 -17.32 10.90 -9.37
C LYS A 180 -18.83 10.85 -9.49
N GLN A 181 -19.36 11.13 -10.68
CA GLN A 181 -20.81 11.06 -10.89
C GLN A 181 -21.33 9.62 -10.85
N LEU A 182 -20.55 8.67 -11.37
CA LEU A 182 -20.86 7.24 -11.36
C LEU A 182 -20.74 6.63 -9.96
N GLU A 183 -19.79 7.09 -9.13
CA GLU A 183 -19.68 6.73 -7.72
C GLU A 183 -20.96 7.05 -6.94
N ALA A 184 -21.61 8.18 -7.26
CA ALA A 184 -22.82 8.63 -6.59
C ALA A 184 -24.11 7.90 -7.03
N LEU A 185 -24.04 6.95 -7.97
CA LEU A 185 -25.21 6.24 -8.45
C LEU A 185 -25.69 5.15 -7.47
N PRO A 186 -27.01 4.93 -7.37
CA PRO A 186 -27.58 3.81 -6.63
C PRO A 186 -27.46 2.50 -7.43
N TRP A 187 -26.25 1.93 -7.50
CA TRP A 187 -25.93 0.74 -8.29
C TRP A 187 -26.84 -0.47 -8.01
N SER A 188 -27.34 -0.61 -6.78
CA SER A 188 -28.29 -1.66 -6.39
C SER A 188 -29.65 -1.58 -7.10
N THR A 189 -29.99 -0.44 -7.70
CA THR A 189 -31.24 -0.25 -8.45
C THR A 189 -31.07 -0.41 -9.97
N LEU A 190 -29.83 -0.55 -10.44
CA LEU A 190 -29.51 -0.72 -11.85
C LEU A 190 -29.44 -2.22 -12.22
N PRO A 191 -29.63 -2.58 -13.50
CA PRO A 191 -29.43 -3.96 -13.96
C PRO A 191 -28.01 -4.45 -13.66
N ALA A 192 -27.87 -5.70 -13.19
CA ALA A 192 -26.59 -6.28 -12.81
C ALA A 192 -25.55 -6.23 -13.95
N GLU A 193 -25.98 -6.48 -15.18
CA GLU A 193 -25.15 -6.39 -16.40
C GLU A 193 -24.50 -5.02 -16.56
N LYS A 194 -25.23 -3.94 -16.22
CA LYS A 194 -24.73 -2.56 -16.30
C LYS A 194 -23.69 -2.30 -15.21
N ALA A 195 -23.88 -2.85 -14.01
CA ALA A 195 -22.91 -2.77 -12.92
C ALA A 195 -21.61 -3.53 -13.26
N THR A 196 -21.71 -4.70 -13.89
CA THR A 196 -20.56 -5.47 -14.37
C THR A 196 -19.80 -4.72 -15.47
N ALA A 197 -20.48 -4.16 -16.47
CA ALA A 197 -19.86 -3.36 -17.52
C ALA A 197 -19.18 -2.09 -16.98
N ALA A 198 -19.79 -1.45 -15.97
CA ALA A 198 -19.18 -0.34 -15.26
C ALA A 198 -17.91 -0.76 -14.54
N ALA A 199 -17.92 -1.90 -13.84
CA ALA A 199 -16.76 -2.41 -13.12
C ALA A 199 -15.56 -2.65 -14.07
N GLN A 200 -15.78 -3.24 -15.25
CA GLN A 200 -14.73 -3.44 -16.25
C GLN A 200 -14.14 -2.10 -16.74
N SER A 201 -15.00 -1.10 -16.96
CA SER A 201 -14.53 0.23 -17.39
C SER A 201 -13.76 0.95 -16.29
N PHE A 202 -14.19 0.85 -15.03
CA PHE A 202 -13.49 1.49 -13.92
C PHE A 202 -12.20 0.76 -13.57
N LEU A 203 -12.13 -0.54 -13.82
CA LEU A 203 -10.90 -1.34 -13.68
C LEU A 203 -9.83 -0.88 -14.68
N ARG A 204 -10.19 -0.56 -15.93
CA ARG A 204 -9.27 0.13 -16.85
C ARG A 204 -8.86 1.49 -16.31
N ALA A 205 -9.82 2.24 -15.75
CA ALA A 205 -9.56 3.55 -15.18
C ALA A 205 -8.58 3.55 -13.99
N LEU A 206 -8.48 2.45 -13.23
CA LEU A 206 -7.47 2.29 -12.16
C LEU A 206 -6.04 2.48 -12.66
N TYR A 207 -5.77 2.20 -13.93
CA TYR A 207 -4.44 2.24 -14.52
C TYR A 207 -4.25 3.38 -15.52
N LEU A 208 -5.22 4.29 -15.63
CA LEU A 208 -5.10 5.47 -16.49
C LEU A 208 -4.16 6.51 -15.86
N GLN A 209 -3.23 6.97 -16.68
CA GLN A 209 -2.30 8.07 -16.36
C GLN A 209 -2.28 9.07 -17.52
N ASP A 210 -2.01 10.34 -17.22
CA ASP A 210 -1.67 11.34 -18.24
C ASP A 210 -0.16 11.34 -18.55
N GLY A 211 0.23 12.10 -19.58
CA GLY A 211 1.64 12.27 -19.95
C GLY A 211 2.52 12.98 -18.91
N ARG A 212 1.97 13.43 -17.78
CA ARG A 212 2.68 14.03 -16.64
C ARG A 212 2.68 13.12 -15.40
N GLY A 213 2.14 11.91 -15.50
CA GLY A 213 2.02 10.95 -14.41
C GLY A 213 0.85 11.19 -13.45
N GLY A 214 -0.05 12.14 -13.75
CA GLY A 214 -1.32 12.29 -13.04
C GLY A 214 -2.21 11.06 -13.27
N SER A 215 -3.04 10.69 -12.29
CA SER A 215 -3.87 9.47 -12.38
C SER A 215 -5.28 9.69 -11.84
N VAL A 216 -6.25 8.93 -12.37
CA VAL A 216 -7.62 8.82 -11.83
C VAL A 216 -7.82 7.61 -10.92
N GLN A 217 -6.74 6.88 -10.58
CA GLN A 217 -6.77 5.64 -9.82
C GLN A 217 -7.63 5.73 -8.54
N MET A 218 -7.47 6.79 -7.75
CA MET A 218 -8.24 6.93 -6.50
C MET A 218 -9.74 7.06 -6.78
N THR A 219 -10.13 7.90 -7.74
CA THR A 219 -11.54 8.09 -8.11
C THR A 219 -12.12 6.81 -8.71
N ALA A 220 -11.35 6.07 -9.51
CA ALA A 220 -11.74 4.78 -10.06
C ALA A 220 -11.96 3.73 -8.96
N ARG A 221 -11.07 3.67 -7.96
CA ARG A 221 -11.20 2.80 -6.78
C ARG A 221 -12.48 3.11 -6.00
N LEU A 222 -12.78 4.39 -5.76
CA LEU A 222 -14.00 4.82 -5.08
C LEU A 222 -15.27 4.45 -5.88
N ALA A 223 -15.25 4.64 -7.20
CA ALA A 223 -16.35 4.25 -8.08
C ALA A 223 -16.57 2.72 -8.12
N LEU A 224 -15.50 1.92 -8.22
CA LEU A 224 -15.55 0.45 -8.12
C LEU A 224 -16.14 0.01 -6.80
N ARG A 225 -15.73 0.66 -5.72
CA ARG A 225 -16.27 0.38 -4.39
C ARG A 225 -17.75 0.66 -4.32
N ALA A 226 -18.25 1.73 -4.94
CA ALA A 226 -19.67 2.07 -4.96
C ALA A 226 -20.52 0.98 -5.65
N ILE A 227 -20.00 0.35 -6.71
CA ILE A 227 -20.66 -0.78 -7.41
C ILE A 227 -20.95 -1.94 -6.45
N GLY A 228 -19.98 -2.33 -5.62
CA GLY A 228 -20.16 -3.41 -4.64
C GLY A 228 -19.90 -4.81 -5.19
N ASP A 229 -20.69 -5.79 -4.75
CA ASP A 229 -20.44 -7.20 -5.06
C ASP A 229 -20.39 -7.51 -6.57
N ALA A 230 -21.10 -6.73 -7.40
CA ALA A 230 -21.05 -6.87 -8.86
C ALA A 230 -19.66 -6.57 -9.47
N ALA A 231 -18.77 -5.88 -8.74
CA ALA A 231 -17.40 -5.63 -9.16
C ALA A 231 -16.42 -6.76 -8.77
N VAL A 232 -16.81 -7.68 -7.88
CA VAL A 232 -15.90 -8.71 -7.34
C VAL A 232 -15.43 -9.67 -8.42
N ASP A 233 -16.34 -10.21 -9.23
CA ASP A 233 -15.98 -11.20 -10.26
C ASP A 233 -15.10 -10.59 -11.37
N PRO A 234 -15.39 -9.38 -11.91
CA PRO A 234 -14.46 -8.68 -12.81
C PRO A 234 -13.08 -8.45 -12.21
N LEU A 235 -13.00 -8.07 -10.93
CA LEU A 235 -11.72 -7.86 -10.24
C LEU A 235 -10.95 -9.16 -10.05
N LEU A 236 -11.64 -10.26 -9.72
CA LEU A 236 -11.01 -11.58 -9.61
C LEU A 236 -10.51 -12.08 -10.97
N ALA A 237 -11.26 -11.83 -12.05
CA ALA A 237 -10.83 -12.15 -13.42
C ALA A 237 -9.59 -11.34 -13.85
N ALA A 238 -9.53 -10.05 -13.51
CA ALA A 238 -8.33 -9.26 -13.73
C ALA A 238 -7.14 -9.77 -12.90
N TYR A 239 -7.39 -10.10 -11.63
CA TYR A 239 -6.39 -10.60 -10.70
C TYR A 239 -5.80 -11.95 -11.15
N SER A 240 -6.62 -12.88 -11.64
CA SER A 240 -6.15 -14.16 -12.21
C SER A 240 -5.53 -14.01 -13.61
N GLY A 241 -5.71 -12.85 -14.25
CA GLY A 241 -5.28 -12.61 -15.62
C GLY A 241 -6.18 -13.28 -16.67
N ASP A 242 -7.44 -13.53 -16.33
CA ASP A 242 -8.47 -14.05 -17.24
C ASP A 242 -9.24 -12.94 -17.99
N ASP A 243 -9.10 -11.68 -17.57
CA ASP A 243 -9.70 -10.52 -18.24
C ASP A 243 -8.92 -10.12 -19.50
N LYS A 244 -9.39 -10.61 -20.66
CA LYS A 244 -8.76 -10.35 -21.96
C LYS A 244 -8.79 -8.88 -22.38
N ASP A 245 -9.88 -8.18 -22.07
CA ASP A 245 -10.05 -6.79 -22.47
C ASP A 245 -9.09 -5.89 -21.68
N LEU A 246 -8.89 -6.19 -20.39
CA LEU A 246 -7.88 -5.51 -19.58
C LEU A 246 -6.46 -5.85 -20.04
N MET A 247 -6.18 -7.09 -20.43
CA MET A 247 -4.86 -7.47 -20.97
C MET A 247 -4.53 -6.71 -22.26
N GLU A 248 -5.46 -6.66 -23.22
CA GLU A 248 -5.27 -5.89 -24.47
C GLU A 248 -5.08 -4.40 -24.19
N PHE A 249 -5.90 -3.84 -23.28
CA PHE A 249 -5.73 -2.47 -22.82
C PHE A 249 -4.34 -2.24 -22.20
N ALA A 250 -3.88 -3.13 -21.31
CA ALA A 250 -2.59 -2.99 -20.67
C ALA A 250 -1.42 -3.07 -21.66
N GLU A 251 -1.48 -4.00 -22.62
CA GLU A 251 -0.47 -4.15 -23.68
C GLU A 251 -0.35 -2.89 -24.55
N THR A 252 -1.49 -2.34 -25.01
CA THR A 252 -1.49 -1.10 -25.80
C THR A 252 -0.96 0.12 -25.05
N ARG A 253 -0.92 0.05 -23.72
CA ARG A 253 -0.51 1.12 -22.81
C ARG A 253 0.87 0.92 -22.19
N GLY A 254 1.53 -0.20 -22.47
CA GLY A 254 2.78 -0.56 -21.82
C GLY A 254 2.64 -0.77 -20.31
N ILE A 255 1.43 -1.09 -19.81
CA ILE A 255 1.20 -1.43 -18.41
C ILE A 255 1.68 -2.88 -18.21
N PRO A 256 2.66 -3.14 -17.34
CA PRO A 256 3.16 -4.49 -17.13
C PRO A 256 2.07 -5.42 -16.59
N ARG A 257 2.01 -6.66 -17.08
CA ARG A 257 1.00 -7.65 -16.68
C ARG A 257 0.96 -7.89 -15.16
N TRP A 258 2.14 -7.89 -14.52
CA TRP A 258 2.24 -8.08 -13.08
C TRP A 258 1.47 -7.03 -12.27
N ARG A 259 1.26 -5.81 -12.81
CA ARG A 259 0.65 -4.70 -12.07
C ARG A 259 -0.82 -4.95 -11.75
N PHE A 260 -1.53 -5.70 -12.59
CA PHE A 260 -2.93 -6.06 -12.35
C PHE A 260 -3.12 -7.53 -11.94
N THR A 261 -2.14 -8.42 -12.16
CA THR A 261 -2.22 -9.81 -11.69
C THR A 261 -1.59 -10.04 -10.31
N SER A 262 -0.62 -9.22 -9.95
CA SER A 262 0.16 -9.33 -8.71
C SER A 262 0.35 -7.98 -8.00
N GLY A 263 -0.33 -6.92 -8.45
CA GLY A 263 -0.32 -5.62 -7.79
C GLY A 263 -1.14 -5.61 -6.51
N HIS A 264 -0.72 -4.79 -5.54
CA HIS A 264 -1.46 -4.58 -4.30
C HIS A 264 -2.81 -3.86 -4.52
N GLU A 265 -2.94 -3.08 -5.60
CA GLU A 265 -4.10 -2.25 -5.91
C GLU A 265 -5.41 -3.04 -5.97
N LEU A 266 -5.40 -4.19 -6.66
CA LEU A 266 -6.60 -5.04 -6.77
C LEU A 266 -6.92 -5.75 -5.46
N VAL A 267 -5.90 -6.21 -4.73
CA VAL A 267 -6.09 -6.82 -3.40
C VAL A 267 -6.71 -5.81 -2.45
N GLU A 268 -6.23 -4.57 -2.50
CA GLU A 268 -6.77 -3.50 -1.69
C GLU A 268 -8.24 -3.24 -2.02
N LEU A 269 -8.57 -3.12 -3.30
CA LEU A 269 -9.96 -2.91 -3.72
C LEU A 269 -10.87 -4.11 -3.38
N LEU A 270 -10.40 -5.34 -3.54
CA LEU A 270 -11.16 -6.54 -3.16
C LEU A 270 -11.47 -6.55 -1.65
N TRP A 271 -10.54 -6.07 -0.82
CA TRP A 271 -10.84 -5.83 0.60
C TRP A 271 -11.80 -4.66 0.82
N ASP A 272 -11.72 -3.57 0.05
CA ASP A 272 -12.70 -2.47 0.17
C ASP A 272 -14.13 -2.93 -0.11
N LEU A 273 -14.29 -3.88 -1.02
CA LEU A 273 -15.59 -4.49 -1.32
C LEU A 273 -16.10 -5.37 -0.18
N GLY A 274 -15.22 -5.95 0.64
CA GLY A 274 -15.58 -6.75 1.81
C GLY A 274 -16.25 -8.07 1.47
N SER A 275 -16.09 -8.57 0.24
CA SER A 275 -16.78 -9.77 -0.25
C SER A 275 -16.00 -11.03 0.11
N ALA A 276 -16.64 -11.95 0.84
CA ALA A 276 -16.01 -13.22 1.25
C ALA A 276 -15.56 -14.10 0.07
N LYS A 277 -16.17 -13.90 -1.12
CA LYS A 277 -15.76 -14.57 -2.37
C LYS A 277 -14.30 -14.28 -2.74
N ALA A 278 -13.78 -13.11 -2.35
CA ALA A 278 -12.41 -12.72 -2.66
C ALA A 278 -11.38 -13.37 -1.72
N THR A 279 -11.76 -13.77 -0.51
CA THR A 279 -10.80 -14.19 0.53
C THR A 279 -9.99 -15.41 0.09
N LYS A 280 -10.63 -16.46 -0.45
CA LYS A 280 -9.92 -17.68 -0.88
C LYS A 280 -8.93 -17.41 -2.03
N PRO A 281 -9.33 -16.81 -3.17
CA PRO A 281 -8.39 -16.45 -4.24
C PRO A 281 -7.22 -15.58 -3.75
N LEU A 282 -7.50 -14.61 -2.88
CA LEU A 282 -6.47 -13.74 -2.31
C LEU A 282 -5.50 -14.53 -1.43
N VAL A 283 -5.97 -15.36 -0.51
CA VAL A 283 -5.06 -16.15 0.35
C VAL A 283 -4.26 -17.17 -0.47
N ALA A 284 -4.87 -17.81 -1.48
CA ALA A 284 -4.15 -18.70 -2.39
C ALA A 284 -2.99 -17.99 -3.09
N SER A 285 -3.14 -16.69 -3.36
CA SER A 285 -2.10 -15.89 -4.01
C SER A 285 -0.87 -15.64 -3.14
N ILE A 286 -0.94 -15.82 -1.80
CA ILE A 286 0.26 -15.77 -0.95
C ILE A 286 1.29 -16.80 -1.44
N GLY A 287 0.82 -17.94 -1.94
CA GLY A 287 1.65 -19.01 -2.49
C GLY A 287 2.17 -18.78 -3.92
N ILE A 288 1.91 -17.63 -4.56
CA ILE A 288 2.49 -17.28 -5.87
C ILE A 288 3.92 -16.81 -5.69
N SER A 289 4.86 -17.43 -6.43
CA SER A 289 6.30 -17.14 -6.37
C SER A 289 6.63 -15.64 -6.36
N LEU A 290 7.57 -15.27 -5.50
CA LEU A 290 8.20 -13.95 -5.45
C LEU A 290 9.49 -13.89 -6.29
N GLU A 291 9.70 -14.85 -7.19
CA GLU A 291 10.70 -14.73 -8.23
C GLU A 291 10.17 -13.84 -9.35
N ALA A 292 11.01 -12.90 -9.81
CA ALA A 292 10.65 -12.00 -10.89
C ALA A 292 10.35 -12.83 -12.16
N PRO A 293 9.12 -12.75 -12.72
CA PRO A 293 8.83 -13.44 -13.96
C PRO A 293 9.69 -12.88 -15.12
N PRO A 294 9.85 -13.62 -16.24
CA PRO A 294 10.77 -13.24 -17.31
C PRO A 294 10.53 -11.86 -17.93
N ASP A 295 9.28 -11.38 -17.90
CA ASP A 295 8.91 -10.02 -18.31
C ASP A 295 9.38 -8.97 -17.31
N VAL A 296 9.31 -9.25 -15.99
CA VAL A 296 9.84 -8.37 -14.93
C VAL A 296 11.37 -8.33 -14.93
N ALA A 297 12.03 -9.46 -15.15
CA ALA A 297 13.50 -9.53 -15.18
C ALA A 297 14.12 -8.69 -16.32
N ARG A 298 13.32 -8.27 -17.30
CA ARG A 298 13.71 -7.40 -18.42
C ARG A 298 13.39 -5.92 -18.20
N LEU A 299 12.66 -5.60 -17.12
CA LEU A 299 12.35 -4.22 -16.74
C LEU A 299 13.60 -3.55 -16.18
N ASP A 300 13.58 -2.21 -16.13
CA ASP A 300 14.64 -1.44 -15.48
C ASP A 300 14.64 -1.63 -13.94
N GLU A 301 15.70 -1.17 -13.27
CA GLU A 301 15.89 -1.33 -11.82
C GLU A 301 14.77 -0.64 -11.01
N GLU A 302 14.22 0.47 -11.51
CA GLU A 302 13.15 1.22 -10.86
C GLU A 302 11.85 0.39 -10.86
N GLN A 303 11.48 -0.16 -12.01
CA GLN A 303 10.31 -1.01 -12.19
C GLN A 303 10.45 -2.34 -11.45
N GLN A 304 11.65 -2.93 -11.40
CA GLN A 304 11.90 -4.12 -10.57
C GLN A 304 11.73 -3.80 -9.08
N THR A 305 12.21 -2.65 -8.62
CA THR A 305 12.02 -2.19 -7.24
C THR A 305 10.55 -1.93 -6.93
N GLU A 306 9.79 -1.33 -7.86
CA GLU A 306 8.34 -1.15 -7.74
C GLU A 306 7.64 -2.50 -7.61
N TRP A 307 8.01 -3.49 -8.43
CA TRP A 307 7.45 -4.84 -8.36
C TRP A 307 7.73 -5.56 -7.03
N ILE A 308 8.96 -5.47 -6.50
CA ILE A 308 9.32 -6.05 -5.19
C ILE A 308 8.44 -5.43 -4.10
N ARG A 309 8.36 -4.09 -4.07
CA ARG A 309 7.56 -3.35 -3.08
C ARG A 309 6.08 -3.70 -3.20
N ALA A 310 5.55 -3.74 -4.42
CA ALA A 310 4.15 -4.08 -4.68
C ALA A 310 3.80 -5.49 -4.20
N ASN A 311 4.69 -6.47 -4.41
CA ASN A 311 4.48 -7.84 -3.93
C ASN A 311 4.56 -7.96 -2.41
N GLN A 312 5.50 -7.27 -1.76
CA GLN A 312 5.57 -7.23 -0.30
C GLN A 312 4.28 -6.62 0.30
N ASN A 313 3.83 -5.49 -0.27
CA ASN A 313 2.58 -4.84 0.11
C ASN A 313 1.36 -5.73 -0.16
N ARG A 314 1.36 -6.46 -1.29
CA ARG A 314 0.31 -7.42 -1.63
C ARG A 314 0.20 -8.50 -0.55
N LEU A 315 1.31 -9.16 -0.20
CA LEU A 315 1.31 -10.22 0.81
C LEU A 315 0.82 -9.74 2.18
N ALA A 316 1.33 -8.58 2.62
CA ALA A 316 0.88 -7.96 3.86
C ALA A 316 -0.62 -7.66 3.81
N THR A 317 -1.10 -7.03 2.72
CA THR A 317 -2.51 -6.71 2.55
C THR A 317 -3.39 -7.96 2.56
N ILE A 318 -3.00 -9.05 1.89
CA ILE A 318 -3.76 -10.31 1.90
C ILE A 318 -3.89 -10.86 3.32
N ALA A 319 -2.82 -10.84 4.11
CA ALA A 319 -2.89 -11.28 5.51
C ALA A 319 -3.91 -10.48 6.32
N LEU A 320 -3.95 -9.15 6.09
CA LEU A 320 -4.95 -8.27 6.68
C LEU A 320 -6.37 -8.58 6.18
N VAL A 321 -6.56 -8.86 4.88
CA VAL A 321 -7.88 -9.26 4.32
C VAL A 321 -8.38 -10.55 4.96
N ALA A 322 -7.52 -11.56 5.10
CA ALA A 322 -7.87 -12.82 5.76
C ALA A 322 -8.30 -12.60 7.21
N GLY A 323 -7.65 -11.64 7.89
CA GLY A 323 -8.10 -11.13 9.18
C GLY A 323 -9.48 -10.49 9.11
N ALA A 324 -9.71 -9.50 8.25
CA ALA A 324 -10.98 -8.79 8.19
C ALA A 324 -12.17 -9.68 7.78
N LEU A 325 -11.93 -10.63 6.87
CA LEU A 325 -12.95 -11.49 6.24
C LEU A 325 -12.63 -12.97 6.48
N PRO A 326 -12.68 -13.45 7.73
CA PRO A 326 -12.26 -14.80 8.06
C PRO A 326 -13.17 -15.84 7.38
N SER A 327 -12.56 -16.88 6.80
CA SER A 327 -13.28 -18.03 6.25
C SER A 327 -12.48 -19.32 6.43
N ASP A 328 -13.18 -20.44 6.62
CA ASP A 328 -12.53 -21.76 6.77
C ASP A 328 -11.69 -22.12 5.55
N GLU A 329 -12.16 -21.74 4.35
CA GLU A 329 -11.41 -21.94 3.10
C GLU A 329 -10.09 -21.17 3.08
N ALA A 330 -10.07 -19.93 3.58
CA ALA A 330 -8.86 -19.14 3.70
C ALA A 330 -7.89 -19.75 4.72
N VAL A 331 -8.40 -20.24 5.86
CA VAL A 331 -7.59 -20.95 6.86
C VAL A 331 -6.96 -22.19 6.26
N ASN A 332 -7.75 -23.05 5.61
CA ASN A 332 -7.25 -24.27 4.97
C ASN A 332 -6.21 -23.97 3.90
N THR A 333 -6.43 -22.92 3.09
CA THR A 333 -5.48 -22.50 2.05
C THR A 333 -4.17 -21.99 2.65
N ALA A 334 -4.21 -21.19 3.73
CA ALA A 334 -3.01 -20.73 4.40
C ALA A 334 -2.23 -21.89 5.05
N VAL A 335 -2.91 -22.86 5.67
CA VAL A 335 -2.29 -24.09 6.19
C VAL A 335 -1.65 -24.91 5.06
N GLU A 336 -2.30 -25.03 3.90
CA GLU A 336 -1.73 -25.72 2.74
C GLU A 336 -0.43 -25.06 2.26
N ILE A 337 -0.42 -23.72 2.16
CA ILE A 337 0.78 -22.95 1.78
C ILE A 337 1.92 -23.21 2.76
N LEU A 338 1.64 -23.19 4.05
CA LEU A 338 2.62 -23.46 5.11
C LEU A 338 3.11 -24.91 5.12
N SER A 339 2.33 -25.85 4.58
CA SER A 339 2.67 -27.29 4.51
C SER A 339 3.52 -27.68 3.31
N ARG A 340 3.85 -26.74 2.40
CA ARG A 340 4.66 -27.04 1.21
C ARG A 340 6.08 -27.42 1.62
N LYS A 341 6.57 -28.56 1.09
CA LYS A 341 7.90 -29.10 1.40
C LYS A 341 9.05 -28.24 0.88
N GLU A 342 8.84 -27.62 -0.27
CA GLU A 342 9.74 -26.60 -0.78
C GLU A 342 9.33 -25.30 -0.11
N ILE A 343 10.14 -24.85 0.85
CA ILE A 343 10.06 -23.50 1.38
C ILE A 343 10.43 -22.59 0.20
N PRO A 344 9.49 -21.86 -0.44
CA PRO A 344 9.89 -20.82 -1.36
C PRO A 344 10.96 -19.95 -0.70
N LEU A 345 12.00 -19.60 -1.47
CA LEU A 345 13.21 -18.92 -0.99
C LEU A 345 12.93 -17.65 -0.15
N ASP A 346 11.72 -17.08 -0.24
CA ASP A 346 11.33 -15.88 0.48
C ASP A 346 10.49 -16.16 1.75
N ALA A 347 11.08 -15.83 2.90
CA ALA A 347 10.45 -15.90 4.22
C ALA A 347 9.16 -15.05 4.33
N ALA A 348 8.96 -14.04 3.47
CA ALA A 348 7.81 -13.15 3.53
C ALA A 348 6.48 -13.87 3.29
N GLN A 349 6.42 -14.89 2.42
CA GLN A 349 5.19 -15.65 2.16
C GLN A 349 4.75 -16.44 3.39
N PHE A 350 5.69 -17.12 4.06
CA PHE A 350 5.42 -17.86 5.28
C PHE A 350 5.01 -16.95 6.43
N ILE A 351 5.70 -15.82 6.59
CA ILE A 351 5.38 -14.83 7.62
C ILE A 351 3.96 -14.30 7.42
N ASN A 352 3.58 -13.96 6.18
CA ASN A 352 2.24 -13.42 5.89
C ASN A 352 1.15 -14.49 5.93
N ALA A 353 1.41 -15.75 5.52
CA ALA A 353 0.47 -16.85 5.73
C ALA A 353 0.25 -17.13 7.23
N GLY A 354 1.32 -17.13 8.03
CA GLY A 354 1.24 -17.24 9.48
C GLY A 354 0.49 -16.07 10.12
N LEU A 355 0.75 -14.85 9.66
CA LEU A 355 0.02 -13.65 10.10
C LEU A 355 -1.47 -13.73 9.72
N ALA A 356 -1.81 -14.21 8.53
CA ALA A 356 -3.19 -14.43 8.09
C ALA A 356 -3.93 -15.40 9.04
N LEU A 357 -3.29 -16.51 9.41
CA LEU A 357 -3.81 -17.44 10.41
C LEU A 357 -3.95 -16.77 11.78
N GLY A 358 -2.92 -16.03 12.21
CA GLY A 358 -2.93 -15.35 13.51
C GLY A 358 -4.06 -14.33 13.62
N LEU A 359 -4.28 -13.56 12.56
CA LEU A 359 -5.35 -12.57 12.49
C LEU A 359 -6.72 -13.21 12.44
N THR A 360 -6.88 -14.28 11.65
CA THR A 360 -8.13 -15.06 11.63
C THR A 360 -8.47 -15.54 13.03
N GLY A 361 -7.49 -16.08 13.75
CA GLY A 361 -7.60 -16.37 15.18
C GLY A 361 -8.58 -17.49 15.56
N SER A 362 -9.14 -18.20 14.56
CA SER A 362 -10.00 -19.36 14.78
C SER A 362 -9.23 -20.51 15.42
N LYS A 363 -9.95 -21.47 16.02
CA LYS A 363 -9.31 -22.67 16.60
C LYS A 363 -8.48 -23.44 15.57
N ALA A 364 -9.02 -23.63 14.35
CA ALA A 364 -8.29 -24.26 13.25
C ALA A 364 -7.03 -23.47 12.85
N SER A 365 -7.09 -22.13 12.84
CA SER A 365 -5.92 -21.30 12.56
C SER A 365 -4.84 -21.42 13.63
N GLN A 366 -5.23 -21.45 14.91
CA GLN A 366 -4.32 -21.65 16.03
C GLN A 366 -3.67 -23.04 15.98
N ASP A 367 -4.47 -24.09 15.75
CA ASP A 367 -3.98 -25.46 15.66
C ASP A 367 -3.01 -25.63 14.49
N GLY A 368 -3.29 -24.98 13.35
CA GLY A 368 -2.36 -24.88 12.22
C GLY A 368 -1.03 -24.24 12.62
N LEU A 369 -1.05 -23.06 13.24
CA LEU A 369 0.17 -22.37 13.68
C LEU A 369 0.99 -23.20 14.66
N TRP A 370 0.35 -23.85 15.65
CA TRP A 370 1.04 -24.72 16.59
C TRP A 370 1.64 -25.96 15.94
N THR A 371 0.98 -26.52 14.93
CA THR A 371 1.51 -27.64 14.15
C THR A 371 2.83 -27.25 13.46
N PHE A 372 2.88 -26.09 12.81
CA PHE A 372 4.11 -25.60 12.15
C PHE A 372 5.20 -25.23 13.15
N PHE A 373 4.83 -24.57 14.26
CA PHE A 373 5.78 -24.28 15.33
C PHE A 373 6.45 -25.55 15.87
N ARG A 374 5.69 -26.64 16.03
CA ARG A 374 6.21 -27.92 16.53
C ARG A 374 6.84 -28.81 15.46
N THR A 375 6.65 -28.53 14.17
CA THR A 375 7.31 -29.29 13.09
C THR A 375 8.84 -29.21 13.21
N GLY A 376 9.37 -28.10 13.75
CA GLY A 376 10.80 -27.99 14.08
C GLY A 376 11.28 -28.96 15.16
N ASP A 377 10.39 -29.49 16.02
CA ASP A 377 10.78 -30.37 17.13
C ASP A 377 11.25 -31.74 16.65
N ASP A 378 10.72 -32.23 15.53
CA ASP A 378 11.17 -33.47 14.88
C ASP A 378 12.65 -33.41 14.48
N VAL A 379 13.14 -32.20 14.18
CA VAL A 379 14.55 -31.94 13.84
C VAL A 379 15.36 -31.62 15.10
N LEU A 380 14.81 -30.81 16.01
CA LEU A 380 15.51 -30.30 17.20
C LEU A 380 15.74 -31.37 18.28
N VAL A 381 14.75 -32.20 18.57
CA VAL A 381 14.84 -33.17 19.68
C VAL A 381 15.96 -34.19 19.45
N PRO A 382 16.07 -34.85 18.28
CA PRO A 382 17.18 -35.78 18.03
C PRO A 382 18.55 -35.10 18.07
N LYS A 383 18.66 -33.86 17.57
CA LYS A 383 19.91 -33.09 17.59
C LYS A 383 20.34 -32.74 19.02
N ARG A 384 19.40 -32.35 19.90
CA ARG A 384 19.70 -32.07 21.31
C ARG A 384 20.19 -33.31 22.05
N VAL A 385 19.54 -34.45 21.84
CA VAL A 385 20.01 -35.74 22.38
C VAL A 385 21.43 -36.04 21.90
N LYS A 386 21.70 -35.85 20.60
CA LYS A 386 23.03 -36.06 20.03
C LYS A 386 24.09 -35.10 20.60
N VAL A 387 23.73 -33.85 20.89
CA VAL A 387 24.61 -32.88 21.57
C VAL A 387 24.97 -33.36 22.97
N ASP A 388 23.99 -33.81 23.76
CA ASP A 388 24.24 -34.33 25.11
C ASP A 388 25.12 -35.59 25.09
N GLU A 389 24.90 -36.50 24.12
CA GLU A 389 25.75 -37.67 23.88
C GLU A 389 27.18 -37.27 23.50
N LEU A 390 27.34 -36.37 22.52
CA LEU A 390 28.64 -35.90 22.08
C LEU A 390 29.39 -35.18 23.20
N ARG A 391 28.70 -34.38 24.01
CA ARG A 391 29.29 -33.72 25.17
C ARG A 391 29.85 -34.74 26.16
N ALA A 392 29.07 -35.77 26.51
CA ALA A 392 29.54 -36.83 27.40
C ALA A 392 30.76 -37.58 26.80
N LEU A 393 30.76 -37.82 25.49
CA LEU A 393 31.89 -38.43 24.78
C LEU A 393 33.13 -37.53 24.77
N VAL A 394 32.99 -36.22 24.51
CA VAL A 394 34.08 -35.24 24.56
C VAL A 394 34.70 -35.14 25.95
N GLU A 395 33.88 -35.24 27.00
CA GLU A 395 34.33 -35.21 28.40
C GLU A 395 35.06 -36.52 28.80
N ALA A 396 34.63 -37.67 28.27
CA ALA A 396 35.23 -38.97 28.55
C ALA A 396 36.45 -39.33 27.68
N GLU A 397 36.59 -38.72 26.50
CA GLU A 397 37.63 -39.05 25.53
C GLU A 397 39.02 -38.52 25.96
N LYS A 398 39.99 -39.44 25.98
CA LYS A 398 41.37 -39.15 26.39
C LYS A 398 42.27 -38.88 25.19
N ASP A 399 41.94 -39.41 24.00
CA ASP A 399 42.67 -39.10 22.79
C ASP A 399 42.33 -37.69 22.28
N LEU A 400 43.35 -36.84 22.14
CA LEU A 400 43.17 -35.44 21.77
C LEU A 400 42.65 -35.25 20.33
N VAL A 401 43.02 -36.11 19.36
CA VAL A 401 42.48 -36.00 17.99
C VAL A 401 40.99 -36.27 18.04
N LYS A 402 40.63 -37.43 18.61
CA LYS A 402 39.25 -37.87 18.65
C LYS A 402 38.36 -36.94 19.47
N ARG A 403 38.89 -36.39 20.57
CA ARG A 403 38.22 -35.34 21.35
C ARG A 403 37.97 -34.07 20.53
N THR A 404 38.93 -33.67 19.69
CA THR A 404 38.79 -32.50 18.81
C THR A 404 37.73 -32.75 17.74
N GLU A 405 37.77 -33.93 17.09
CA GLU A 405 36.77 -34.34 16.10
C GLU A 405 35.35 -34.34 16.70
N LEU A 406 35.18 -34.96 17.88
CA LEU A 406 33.91 -34.97 18.60
C LEU A 406 33.45 -33.56 19.00
N SER A 407 34.37 -32.67 19.38
CA SER A 407 34.06 -31.27 19.69
C SER A 407 33.60 -30.51 18.45
N THR A 408 34.24 -30.72 17.30
CA THR A 408 33.83 -30.10 16.03
C THR A 408 32.45 -30.59 15.58
N GLU A 409 32.15 -31.89 15.72
CA GLU A 409 30.82 -32.43 15.45
C GLU A 409 29.77 -31.84 16.42
N HIS A 410 30.10 -31.75 17.72
CA HIS A 410 29.25 -31.14 18.73
C HIS A 410 28.88 -29.69 18.38
N ASP A 411 29.89 -28.87 18.06
CA ASP A 411 29.70 -27.45 17.74
C ASP A 411 28.90 -27.27 16.45
N LYS A 412 29.14 -28.11 15.43
CA LYS A 412 28.34 -28.12 14.20
C LYS A 412 26.85 -28.40 14.49
N ILE A 413 26.55 -29.38 15.34
CA ILE A 413 25.15 -29.70 15.67
C ILE A 413 24.51 -28.57 16.50
N LEU A 414 25.27 -27.91 17.37
CA LEU A 414 24.80 -26.71 18.07
C LEU A 414 24.42 -25.59 17.11
N ASP A 415 25.23 -25.33 16.08
CA ASP A 415 24.91 -24.34 15.04
C ASP A 415 23.63 -24.72 14.28
N GLU A 416 23.47 -26.00 13.92
CA GLU A 416 22.25 -26.51 13.27
C GLU A 416 21.01 -26.36 14.17
N ILE A 417 21.15 -26.58 15.49
CA ILE A 417 20.07 -26.32 16.47
C ILE A 417 19.73 -24.83 16.52
N ALA A 418 20.74 -23.96 16.57
CA ALA A 418 20.51 -22.51 16.64
C ALA A 418 19.77 -21.98 15.40
N VAL A 419 20.08 -22.49 14.20
CA VAL A 419 19.36 -22.18 12.96
C VAL A 419 17.90 -22.64 13.06
N ALA A 420 17.65 -23.89 13.45
CA ALA A 420 16.30 -24.42 13.59
C ALA A 420 15.47 -23.70 14.69
N GLU A 421 16.10 -23.33 15.81
CA GLU A 421 15.45 -22.51 16.84
C GLU A 421 15.12 -21.10 16.35
N THR A 422 15.98 -20.51 15.52
CA THR A 422 15.73 -19.21 14.88
C THR A 422 14.55 -19.29 13.91
N GLU A 423 14.43 -20.37 13.15
CA GLU A 423 13.27 -20.62 12.29
C GLU A 423 11.99 -20.78 13.12
N LYS A 424 12.06 -21.54 14.21
CA LYS A 424 10.93 -21.71 15.13
C LYS A 424 10.49 -20.39 15.78
N ALA A 425 11.46 -19.53 16.15
CA ALA A 425 11.22 -18.22 16.73
C ALA A 425 10.45 -17.26 15.80
N ARG A 426 10.52 -17.44 14.47
CA ARG A 426 9.75 -16.61 13.50
C ARG A 426 8.24 -16.75 13.68
N TRP A 427 7.76 -17.88 14.18
CA TRP A 427 6.33 -18.14 14.40
C TRP A 427 5.77 -17.47 15.65
N VAL A 428 6.62 -17.03 16.59
CA VAL A 428 6.18 -16.48 17.88
C VAL A 428 5.27 -15.27 17.70
N LYS A 429 5.56 -14.41 16.71
CA LYS A 429 4.70 -13.25 16.40
C LYS A 429 3.30 -13.67 15.95
N SER A 430 3.20 -14.60 15.00
CA SER A 430 1.91 -15.11 14.53
C SER A 430 1.12 -15.81 15.64
N LEU A 431 1.79 -16.59 16.49
CA LEU A 431 1.20 -17.22 17.67
C LEU A 431 0.70 -16.18 18.69
N ALA A 432 1.46 -15.12 18.95
CA ALA A 432 1.05 -14.04 19.83
C ALA A 432 -0.19 -13.32 19.28
N VAL A 433 -0.20 -13.01 17.97
CA VAL A 433 -1.36 -12.41 17.28
C VAL A 433 -2.60 -13.31 17.44
N ALA A 434 -2.45 -14.62 17.28
CA ALA A 434 -3.53 -15.61 17.44
C ALA A 434 -4.01 -15.80 18.89
N LEU A 435 -3.15 -15.47 19.87
CA LEU A 435 -3.29 -15.81 21.29
C LEU A 435 -4.66 -15.46 21.87
N ASP A 436 -5.25 -16.39 22.60
CA ASP A 436 -6.41 -16.16 23.45
C ASP A 436 -6.27 -16.97 24.74
N GLU A 437 -7.30 -16.97 25.59
CA GLU A 437 -7.29 -17.71 26.85
C GLU A 437 -7.02 -19.21 26.66
N SER A 438 -7.50 -19.82 25.58
CA SER A 438 -7.37 -21.26 25.35
C SER A 438 -5.93 -21.68 25.01
N ALA A 439 -5.14 -20.77 24.41
CA ALA A 439 -3.74 -21.01 24.05
C ALA A 439 -2.74 -20.46 25.09
N LEU A 440 -3.23 -19.79 26.14
CA LEU A 440 -2.38 -19.03 27.07
C LEU A 440 -1.33 -19.89 27.77
N GLU A 441 -1.73 -21.03 28.33
CA GLU A 441 -0.82 -21.90 29.09
C GLU A 441 0.23 -22.55 28.19
N THR A 442 -0.17 -22.93 26.96
CA THR A 442 0.74 -23.47 25.96
C THR A 442 1.76 -22.42 25.52
N PHE A 443 1.30 -21.19 25.24
CA PHE A 443 2.18 -20.08 24.88
C PHE A 443 3.16 -19.76 26.01
N LYS A 444 2.69 -19.73 27.25
CA LYS A 444 3.55 -19.51 28.41
C LYS A 444 4.65 -20.57 28.50
N THR A 445 4.27 -21.85 28.49
CA THR A 445 5.19 -22.97 28.69
C THR A 445 6.20 -23.12 27.56
N GLU A 446 5.76 -23.00 26.30
CA GLU A 446 6.60 -23.28 25.12
C GLU A 446 7.37 -22.07 24.61
N ILE A 447 7.05 -20.84 25.05
CA ILE A 447 7.68 -19.60 24.55
C ILE A 447 8.18 -18.71 25.69
N VAL A 448 7.32 -18.34 26.64
CA VAL A 448 7.66 -17.34 27.68
C VAL A 448 8.63 -17.92 28.72
N ASP A 449 8.35 -19.13 29.21
CA ASP A 449 9.11 -19.80 30.28
C ASP A 449 10.37 -20.50 29.74
N VAL A 450 10.66 -20.37 28.44
CA VAL A 450 11.88 -20.93 27.83
C VAL A 450 13.11 -20.26 28.44
N ALA A 451 14.01 -21.08 29.00
CA ALA A 451 15.11 -20.59 29.82
C ALA A 451 16.21 -19.85 29.05
N LYS A 452 16.43 -20.18 27.77
CA LYS A 452 17.50 -19.59 26.92
C LYS A 452 17.24 -19.79 25.43
N GLY A 453 17.94 -19.03 24.60
CA GLY A 453 17.99 -19.22 23.14
C GLY A 453 17.05 -18.29 22.35
N PRO A 454 16.99 -18.44 21.01
CA PRO A 454 16.19 -17.58 20.12
C PRO A 454 14.70 -17.52 20.49
N LEU A 455 14.13 -18.62 20.98
CA LEU A 455 12.73 -18.67 21.43
C LEU A 455 12.46 -17.79 22.63
N GLN A 456 13.36 -17.78 23.62
CA GLN A 456 13.25 -16.90 24.77
C GLN A 456 13.33 -15.43 24.33
N SER A 457 14.27 -15.10 23.45
CA SER A 457 14.42 -13.75 22.91
C SER A 457 13.14 -13.31 22.20
N ALA A 458 12.57 -14.17 21.35
CA ALA A 458 11.32 -13.89 20.65
C ALA A 458 10.12 -13.74 21.61
N GLY A 459 10.04 -14.55 22.67
CA GLY A 459 9.02 -14.43 23.71
C GLY A 459 9.12 -13.14 24.53
N ARG A 460 10.33 -12.58 24.65
CA ARG A 460 10.60 -11.30 25.32
C ARG A 460 10.45 -10.09 24.40
N GLU A 461 10.24 -10.26 23.10
CA GLU A 461 9.97 -9.14 22.20
C GLU A 461 8.70 -8.39 22.63
N ALA A 462 8.68 -7.08 22.40
CA ALA A 462 7.62 -6.20 22.87
C ALA A 462 6.21 -6.63 22.44
N LEU A 463 6.06 -7.13 21.21
CA LEU A 463 4.77 -7.61 20.69
C LEU A 463 4.30 -8.86 21.44
N ALA A 464 5.14 -9.89 21.52
CA ALA A 464 4.79 -11.15 22.17
C ALA A 464 4.44 -10.91 23.65
N ARG A 465 5.26 -10.12 24.35
CA ARG A 465 5.04 -9.73 25.74
C ARG A 465 3.76 -8.93 25.93
N GLY A 466 3.56 -7.85 25.16
CA GLY A 466 2.38 -7.01 25.29
C GLY A 466 1.09 -7.80 25.03
N TYR A 467 1.09 -8.71 24.06
CA TYR A 467 -0.08 -9.53 23.72
C TYR A 467 -0.33 -10.59 24.80
N PHE A 468 0.73 -11.23 25.31
CA PHE A 468 0.65 -12.19 26.42
C PHE A 468 0.14 -11.52 27.70
N ASP A 469 0.65 -10.35 28.06
CA ASP A 469 0.24 -9.61 29.26
C ASP A 469 -1.24 -9.22 29.17
N ALA A 470 -1.71 -8.74 28.02
CA ALA A 470 -3.12 -8.38 27.81
C ALA A 470 -4.05 -9.59 28.01
N VAL A 471 -3.70 -10.75 27.44
CA VAL A 471 -4.51 -11.97 27.55
C VAL A 471 -4.43 -12.59 28.94
N THR A 472 -3.27 -12.53 29.59
CA THR A 472 -3.09 -12.99 30.98
C THR A 472 -3.94 -12.18 31.96
N GLU A 473 -3.93 -10.85 31.81
CA GLU A 473 -4.67 -9.94 32.67
C GLU A 473 -6.19 -10.07 32.48
N CYS A 474 -6.65 -10.02 31.24
CA CYS A 474 -8.08 -9.93 30.94
C CYS A 474 -8.78 -11.27 30.67
N LYS A 475 -8.06 -12.30 30.23
CA LYS A 475 -8.65 -13.61 29.85
C LYS A 475 -9.85 -13.40 28.90
N SER A 476 -11.01 -13.98 29.21
CA SER A 476 -12.25 -13.76 28.45
C SER A 476 -13.12 -12.59 28.97
N ASP A 477 -12.56 -11.61 29.70
CA ASP A 477 -13.31 -10.44 30.18
C ASP A 477 -13.25 -9.24 29.19
N PRO A 478 -14.31 -8.98 28.40
CA PRO A 478 -14.35 -7.85 27.48
C PRO A 478 -14.29 -6.49 28.19
N ALA A 479 -14.79 -6.36 29.42
CA ALA A 479 -14.75 -5.09 30.15
C ALA A 479 -13.31 -4.69 30.51
N CYS A 480 -12.48 -5.67 30.85
CA CYS A 480 -11.04 -5.48 31.06
C CYS A 480 -10.35 -4.97 29.77
N TYR A 481 -10.63 -5.56 28.61
CA TYR A 481 -10.07 -5.09 27.33
C TYR A 481 -10.55 -3.70 26.95
N THR A 482 -11.84 -3.40 27.14
CA THR A 482 -12.38 -2.05 26.94
C THR A 482 -11.62 -1.05 27.82
N LYS A 483 -11.38 -1.39 29.09
CA LYS A 483 -10.63 -0.54 30.02
C LYS A 483 -9.21 -0.27 29.51
N ILE A 484 -8.49 -1.29 29.04
CA ILE A 484 -7.14 -1.12 28.46
C ILE A 484 -7.15 -0.06 27.34
N ILE A 485 -8.12 -0.13 26.43
CA ILE A 485 -8.22 0.83 25.32
C ILE A 485 -8.61 2.22 25.85
N THR A 486 -9.60 2.32 26.72
CA THR A 486 -10.05 3.64 27.21
C THR A 486 -9.02 4.33 28.09
N ASP A 487 -8.21 3.58 28.84
CA ASP A 487 -7.14 4.13 29.68
C ASP A 487 -6.01 4.76 28.85
N MET A 488 -5.93 4.44 27.54
CA MET A 488 -5.04 5.14 26.62
C MET A 488 -5.45 6.57 26.31
N LYS A 489 -6.73 6.89 26.53
CA LYS A 489 -7.26 8.19 26.15
C LYS A 489 -6.47 9.28 26.88
N GLY A 490 -5.81 10.17 26.14
CA GLY A 490 -4.87 11.15 26.70
C GLY A 490 -3.43 10.65 26.97
N GLN A 491 -3.11 9.39 26.69
CA GLN A 491 -1.74 8.84 26.70
C GLN A 491 -1.11 8.74 25.30
N LEU A 492 -1.87 9.04 24.24
CA LEU A 492 -1.44 8.88 22.84
C LEU A 492 -0.17 9.67 22.48
N SER A 493 0.08 10.82 23.12
CA SER A 493 1.35 11.55 22.95
C SER A 493 2.47 10.97 23.82
N THR A 494 2.14 10.52 25.04
CA THR A 494 3.14 10.08 26.01
C THR A 494 3.79 8.73 25.70
N ILE A 495 3.08 7.82 25.02
CA ILE A 495 3.61 6.50 24.67
C ILE A 495 4.72 6.61 23.62
N PRO A 496 4.51 7.27 22.46
CA PRO A 496 5.58 7.54 21.51
C PRO A 496 6.78 8.25 22.15
N ASP A 497 6.54 9.29 22.95
CA ASP A 497 7.62 10.03 23.62
C ASP A 497 8.44 9.13 24.56
N ALA A 498 7.78 8.22 25.28
CA ALA A 498 8.45 7.23 26.11
C ALA A 498 9.26 6.22 25.29
N ILE A 499 8.76 5.79 24.13
CA ILE A 499 9.47 4.88 23.21
C ILE A 499 10.70 5.59 22.61
N VAL A 500 10.54 6.82 22.12
CA VAL A 500 11.63 7.64 21.58
C VAL A 500 12.71 7.83 22.64
N LYS A 501 12.32 8.28 23.84
CA LYS A 501 13.25 8.47 24.97
C LYS A 501 13.99 7.18 25.37
N ALA A 502 13.30 6.04 25.40
CA ALA A 502 13.92 4.76 25.70
C ALA A 502 14.89 4.32 24.58
N GLY A 503 14.52 4.58 23.31
CA GLY A 503 15.36 4.33 22.15
C GLY A 503 16.63 5.18 22.16
N GLU A 504 16.52 6.48 22.41
CA GLU A 504 17.66 7.40 22.56
C GLU A 504 18.59 6.96 23.69
N GLY A 505 18.02 6.59 24.85
CA GLY A 505 18.79 6.07 25.98
C GLY A 505 19.55 4.78 25.64
N LYS A 506 18.92 3.87 24.90
CA LYS A 506 19.55 2.65 24.38
C LYS A 506 20.68 2.96 23.40
N ASP A 507 20.47 3.88 22.47
CA ASP A 507 21.48 4.25 21.47
C ASP A 507 22.69 4.95 22.10
N GLU A 508 22.46 5.85 23.05
CA GLU A 508 23.53 6.49 23.81
C GLU A 508 24.28 5.47 24.68
N GLY A 509 23.56 4.56 25.35
CA GLY A 509 24.14 3.46 26.11
C GLY A 509 24.98 2.54 25.23
N LYS A 510 24.49 2.16 24.05
CA LYS A 510 25.22 1.35 23.06
C LYS A 510 26.49 2.04 22.60
N LYS A 511 26.46 3.34 22.31
CA LYS A 511 27.66 4.12 21.97
C LYS A 511 28.71 4.09 23.09
N LYS A 512 28.29 4.33 24.34
CA LYS A 512 29.18 4.26 25.51
C LYS A 512 29.80 2.87 25.68
N LEU A 513 28.99 1.82 25.53
CA LEU A 513 29.46 0.45 25.71
C LEU A 513 30.35 -0.04 24.57
N ILE A 514 30.15 0.44 23.34
CA ILE A 514 31.10 0.20 22.24
C ILE A 514 32.49 0.76 22.60
N GLU A 515 32.55 1.97 23.15
CA GLU A 515 33.84 2.54 23.60
C GLU A 515 34.42 1.80 24.81
N GLU A 516 33.60 1.40 25.80
CA GLU A 516 34.05 0.60 26.95
C GLU A 516 34.55 -0.81 26.55
N THR A 517 33.92 -1.44 25.56
CA THR A 517 34.27 -2.79 25.09
C THR A 517 35.44 -2.80 24.11
N LYS A 518 35.79 -1.67 23.49
CA LYS A 518 36.89 -1.54 22.54
C LYS A 518 38.24 -2.07 23.07
N PRO A 519 38.73 -1.70 24.27
CA PRO A 519 39.97 -2.26 24.80
C PRO A 519 39.86 -3.77 25.06
N ILE A 520 38.72 -4.25 25.58
CA ILE A 520 38.50 -5.68 25.85
C ILE A 520 38.48 -6.46 24.53
N THR A 521 37.84 -5.93 23.49
CA THR A 521 37.76 -6.54 22.16
C THR A 521 39.16 -6.61 21.53
N ALA A 522 39.97 -5.56 21.66
CA ALA A 522 41.36 -5.59 21.23
C ALA A 522 42.17 -6.67 21.97
N SER A 523 41.96 -6.83 23.29
CA SER A 523 42.58 -7.89 24.08
C SER A 523 42.10 -9.29 23.67
N VAL A 524 40.80 -9.47 23.38
CA VAL A 524 40.25 -10.73 22.86
C VAL A 524 40.92 -11.07 21.53
N THR A 525 40.93 -10.15 20.56
CA THR A 525 41.54 -10.37 19.24
C THR A 525 43.03 -10.68 19.34
N ALA A 526 43.78 -9.94 20.16
CA ALA A 526 45.21 -10.20 20.38
C ALA A 526 45.43 -11.60 20.99
N LYS A 527 44.55 -12.02 21.91
CA LYS A 527 44.65 -13.33 22.56
C LYS A 527 44.23 -14.48 21.65
N GLU A 528 43.22 -14.29 20.80
CA GLU A 528 42.85 -15.23 19.74
C GLU A 528 44.00 -15.43 18.76
N GLU A 529 44.69 -14.35 18.35
CA GLU A 529 45.86 -14.44 17.48
C GLU A 529 47.03 -15.18 18.15
N GLU A 530 47.31 -14.89 19.43
CA GLU A 530 48.31 -15.62 20.23
C GLU A 530 47.98 -17.13 20.29
N LEU A 531 46.73 -17.46 20.62
CA LEU A 531 46.28 -18.85 20.70
C LEU A 531 46.29 -19.53 19.34
N GLY A 532 45.98 -18.83 18.25
CA GLY A 532 46.11 -19.33 16.89
C GLY A 532 47.53 -19.78 16.58
N LYS A 533 48.53 -18.91 16.86
CA LYS A 533 49.95 -19.23 16.67
C LYS A 533 50.41 -20.41 17.54
N LYS A 534 49.95 -20.47 18.80
CA LYS A 534 50.27 -21.59 19.71
C LYS A 534 49.63 -22.90 19.26
N SER A 535 48.38 -22.85 18.76
CA SER A 535 47.70 -24.01 18.19
C SER A 535 48.48 -24.58 17.00
N GLU A 536 48.93 -23.72 16.09
CA GLU A 536 49.77 -24.13 14.96
C GLU A 536 51.09 -24.78 15.41
N LEU A 537 51.75 -24.20 16.41
CA LEU A 537 52.98 -24.75 16.98
C LEU A 537 52.73 -26.14 17.58
N LEU A 538 51.68 -26.31 18.36
CA LEU A 538 51.29 -27.60 18.95
C LEU A 538 51.00 -28.65 17.88
N VAL A 539 50.34 -28.27 16.78
CA VAL A 539 50.09 -29.17 15.64
C VAL A 539 51.41 -29.62 15.00
N ARG A 540 52.35 -28.68 14.77
CA ARG A 540 53.68 -29.00 14.21
C ARG A 540 54.49 -29.89 15.15
N MET A 541 54.60 -29.54 16.43
CA MET A 541 55.32 -30.33 17.43
C MET A 541 54.76 -31.75 17.55
N ARG A 542 53.44 -31.91 17.45
CA ARG A 542 52.79 -33.22 17.43
C ARG A 542 53.13 -34.02 16.19
N ALA A 543 53.08 -33.39 15.01
CA ALA A 543 53.45 -34.04 13.75
C ALA A 543 54.92 -34.52 13.79
N ASP A 544 55.83 -33.68 14.26
CA ASP A 544 57.25 -33.99 14.42
C ASP A 544 57.47 -35.16 15.40
N PHE A 545 56.74 -35.17 16.52
CA PHE A 545 56.79 -36.23 17.51
C PHE A 545 56.30 -37.58 16.97
N GLU A 546 55.15 -37.58 16.27
CA GLU A 546 54.59 -38.80 15.66
C GLU A 546 55.45 -39.32 14.50
N GLU A 547 56.12 -38.42 13.77
CA GLU A 547 57.09 -38.81 12.74
C GLU A 547 58.38 -39.38 13.35
N ALA A 548 58.88 -38.78 14.43
CA ALA A 548 60.06 -39.27 15.16
C ALA A 548 59.85 -40.67 15.75
N LYS A 549 58.65 -40.97 16.27
CA LYS A 549 58.29 -42.33 16.73
C LYS A 549 58.39 -43.40 15.65
N LYS A 550 58.14 -43.03 14.39
CA LYS A 550 58.10 -43.96 13.25
C LYS A 550 59.47 -44.17 12.60
N SER A 551 60.49 -43.36 12.93
CA SER A 551 61.82 -43.42 12.31
C SER A 551 62.95 -43.37 13.35
N PRO A 552 63.63 -44.50 13.62
CA PRO A 552 64.81 -44.57 14.49
C PRO A 552 65.95 -43.61 14.07
N ALA A 553 66.03 -43.27 12.77
CA ALA A 553 67.00 -42.33 12.24
C ALA A 553 66.67 -40.86 12.58
N LYS A 554 65.38 -40.46 12.52
CA LYS A 554 64.94 -39.12 12.97
C LYS A 554 65.05 -38.94 14.49
N LEU A 555 64.82 -40.02 15.27
CA LEU A 555 65.13 -40.06 16.70
C LEU A 555 66.61 -39.76 17.00
N LYS A 556 67.52 -40.22 16.14
CA LYS A 556 68.96 -40.00 16.24
C LYS A 556 69.38 -38.61 15.72
N GLU A 557 68.59 -37.98 14.85
CA GLU A 557 68.79 -36.63 14.30
C GLU A 557 68.22 -35.53 15.21
N LEU A 558 67.11 -35.79 15.90
CA LEU A 558 66.65 -35.00 17.06
C LEU A 558 67.68 -35.01 18.21
N GLY A 559 68.57 -36.02 18.23
CA GLY A 559 70.04 -35.87 18.31
C GLY A 559 70.70 -35.31 19.58
N LYS A 560 69.99 -34.59 20.44
CA LYS A 560 70.49 -34.10 21.74
C LYS A 560 69.42 -33.97 22.82
N ARG A 561 68.13 -34.07 22.46
CA ARG A 561 67.01 -34.03 23.40
C ARG A 561 66.38 -35.40 23.52
N THR A 562 66.14 -35.88 24.75
CA THR A 562 65.42 -37.13 24.99
C THR A 562 63.97 -37.03 24.48
N VAL A 563 63.34 -38.15 24.12
CA VAL A 563 61.89 -38.21 23.81
C VAL A 563 61.06 -37.55 24.92
N GLN A 564 61.53 -37.68 26.16
CA GLN A 564 60.98 -37.04 27.34
C GLN A 564 61.07 -35.51 27.24
N GLU A 565 62.20 -34.91 26.84
CA GLU A 565 62.32 -33.46 26.69
C GLU A 565 61.39 -32.87 25.61
N VAL A 566 61.13 -33.61 24.52
CA VAL A 566 60.16 -33.19 23.50
C VAL A 566 58.73 -33.27 24.05
N ALA A 567 58.42 -34.33 24.80
CA ALA A 567 57.13 -34.47 25.47
C ALA A 567 56.92 -33.40 26.55
N ASP A 568 57.95 -33.07 27.34
CA ASP A 568 57.90 -32.04 28.38
C ASP A 568 57.72 -30.65 27.75
N ALA A 569 58.41 -30.36 26.63
CA ALA A 569 58.21 -29.12 25.88
C ALA A 569 56.79 -29.03 25.28
N TYR A 570 56.27 -30.13 24.73
CA TYR A 570 54.89 -30.18 24.23
C TYR A 570 53.87 -29.96 25.35
N ASN A 571 54.06 -30.62 26.50
CA ASN A 571 53.18 -30.47 27.66
C ASN A 571 53.23 -29.04 28.22
N ALA A 572 54.40 -28.42 28.28
CA ALA A 572 54.54 -27.02 28.71
C ALA A 572 53.81 -26.05 27.76
N GLU A 573 53.91 -26.24 26.44
CA GLU A 573 53.18 -25.43 25.46
C GLU A 573 51.66 -25.70 25.52
N LEU A 574 51.26 -26.94 25.78
CA LEU A 574 49.86 -27.31 25.96
C LEU A 574 49.26 -26.67 27.22
N GLU A 575 50.01 -26.68 28.34
CA GLU A 575 49.64 -25.96 29.56
C GLU A 575 49.51 -24.45 29.31
N ALA A 576 50.48 -23.85 28.62
CA ALA A 576 50.44 -22.42 28.26
C ALA A 576 49.27 -22.08 27.32
N PHE A 577 48.92 -22.97 26.39
CA PHE A 577 47.75 -22.83 25.51
C PHE A 577 46.44 -22.94 26.31
N ASN A 578 46.34 -23.90 27.24
CA ASN A 578 45.18 -24.05 28.11
C ASN A 578 45.00 -22.87 29.05
N LEU A 579 46.09 -22.32 29.61
CA LEU A 579 46.07 -21.09 30.39
C LEU A 579 45.57 -19.92 29.53
N GLY A 580 46.09 -19.78 28.31
CA GLY A 580 45.64 -18.75 27.39
C GLY A 580 44.16 -18.87 27.00
N LYS A 581 43.62 -20.10 26.87
CA LYS A 581 42.18 -20.33 26.69
C LYS A 581 41.36 -19.87 27.90
N ALA A 582 41.84 -20.12 29.11
CA ALA A 582 41.18 -19.64 30.33
C ALA A 582 41.18 -18.11 30.40
N GLU A 583 42.29 -17.46 30.03
CA GLU A 583 42.38 -16.00 29.93
C GLU A 583 41.44 -15.44 28.85
N LEU A 584 41.39 -16.06 27.66
CA LEU A 584 40.46 -15.68 26.60
C LEU A 584 39.00 -15.81 27.06
N LYS A 585 38.66 -16.89 27.78
CA LYS A 585 37.34 -17.08 28.39
C LYS A 585 37.02 -15.94 29.38
N ALA A 586 37.95 -15.58 30.25
CA ALA A 586 37.78 -14.48 31.19
C ALA A 586 37.59 -13.12 30.48
N LEU A 587 38.29 -12.89 29.36
CA LEU A 587 38.09 -11.71 28.52
C LEU A 587 36.69 -11.69 27.88
N PHE A 588 36.19 -12.83 27.39
CA PHE A 588 34.81 -12.93 26.91
C PHE A 588 33.78 -12.70 28.02
N GLU A 589 33.98 -13.26 29.21
CA GLU A 589 33.13 -13.03 30.38
C GLU A 589 33.12 -11.54 30.77
N SER A 590 34.28 -10.88 30.75
CA SER A 590 34.41 -9.44 30.99
C SER A 590 33.68 -8.60 29.92
N ARG A 591 33.87 -8.93 28.64
CA ARG A 591 33.15 -8.29 27.53
C ARG A 591 31.64 -8.45 27.67
N ASN A 592 31.19 -9.65 27.98
CA ASN A 592 29.77 -9.96 28.15
C ASN A 592 29.18 -9.25 29.38
N ALA A 593 29.93 -9.11 30.47
CA ALA A 593 29.51 -8.32 31.64
C ALA A 593 29.33 -6.83 31.32
N VAL A 594 30.15 -6.28 30.41
CA VAL A 594 29.96 -4.91 29.91
C VAL A 594 28.73 -4.83 28.99
N ILE A 595 28.56 -5.79 28.07
CA ILE A 595 27.38 -5.86 27.20
C ILE A 595 26.09 -6.01 28.00
N ALA A 596 26.10 -6.77 29.10
CA ALA A 596 24.94 -6.95 29.99
C ALA A 596 24.42 -5.64 30.58
N LYS A 597 25.22 -4.56 30.58
CA LYS A 597 24.74 -3.21 30.94
C LYS A 597 23.73 -2.64 29.94
N LEU A 598 23.59 -3.20 28.72
CA LEU A 598 22.52 -2.87 27.78
C LEU A 598 21.17 -3.47 28.19
N GLU A 599 21.15 -4.59 28.91
CA GLU A 599 19.91 -5.33 29.19
C GLU A 599 18.83 -4.45 29.84
N PRO A 600 19.13 -3.58 30.84
CA PRO A 600 18.12 -2.70 31.41
C PRO A 600 17.58 -1.65 30.42
N LEU A 601 18.39 -1.22 29.45
CA LEU A 601 17.98 -0.25 28.42
C LEU A 601 17.12 -0.93 27.35
N ASP A 602 17.49 -2.15 26.95
CA ASP A 602 16.68 -3.00 26.09
C ASP A 602 15.33 -3.31 26.74
N GLU A 603 15.32 -3.68 28.02
CA GLU A 603 14.12 -3.94 28.80
C GLU A 603 13.24 -2.68 28.94
N ALA A 604 13.83 -1.50 29.11
CA ALA A 604 13.07 -0.24 29.14
C ALA A 604 12.38 0.05 27.80
N LEU A 605 13.08 -0.16 26.67
CA LEU A 605 12.51 0.01 25.34
C LEU A 605 11.41 -1.01 25.06
N VAL A 606 11.68 -2.30 25.34
CA VAL A 606 10.70 -3.39 25.20
C VAL A 606 9.48 -3.12 26.07
N SER A 607 9.66 -2.67 27.32
CA SER A 607 8.56 -2.30 28.21
C SER A 607 7.72 -1.16 27.63
N ALA A 608 8.35 -0.10 27.13
CA ALA A 608 7.65 1.02 26.50
C ALA A 608 6.83 0.58 25.27
N GLN A 609 7.44 -0.20 24.37
CA GLN A 609 6.77 -0.74 23.17
C GLN A 609 5.67 -1.76 23.53
N SER A 610 5.87 -2.58 24.56
CA SER A 610 4.88 -3.59 24.97
C SER A 610 3.57 -2.97 25.42
N LYS A 611 3.57 -1.74 25.95
CA LYS A 611 2.35 -0.99 26.28
C LYS A 611 1.50 -0.72 25.04
N LEU A 612 2.14 -0.31 23.93
CA LEU A 612 1.46 -0.10 22.64
C LEU A 612 0.88 -1.43 22.11
N HIS A 613 1.66 -2.51 22.17
CA HIS A 613 1.18 -3.82 21.71
C HIS A 613 0.07 -4.40 22.60
N ARG A 614 0.10 -4.14 23.90
CA ARG A 614 -0.96 -4.54 24.83
C ARG A 614 -2.32 -3.97 24.43
N ILE A 615 -2.31 -2.72 23.98
CA ILE A 615 -3.48 -2.00 23.46
C ILE A 615 -4.00 -2.62 22.16
N GLU A 616 -3.08 -2.88 21.22
CA GLU A 616 -3.40 -3.53 19.95
C GLU A 616 -4.11 -4.85 20.18
N LYS A 617 -3.56 -5.67 21.09
CA LYS A 617 -4.18 -6.94 21.46
C LYS A 617 -5.55 -6.75 22.06
N ALA A 618 -5.74 -5.75 22.93
CA ALA A 618 -7.05 -5.46 23.51
C ALA A 618 -8.08 -5.14 22.43
N ALA A 619 -7.73 -4.32 21.43
CA ALA A 619 -8.60 -4.03 20.30
C ALA A 619 -8.98 -5.31 19.53
N MET A 620 -7.99 -6.14 19.18
CA MET A 620 -8.24 -7.41 18.50
C MET A 620 -9.13 -8.36 19.29
N MET A 621 -8.94 -8.46 20.61
CA MET A 621 -9.71 -9.35 21.48
C MET A 621 -11.16 -8.90 21.59
N LEU A 622 -11.44 -7.59 21.65
CA LEU A 622 -12.81 -7.08 21.64
C LEU A 622 -13.61 -7.53 20.41
N GLY A 623 -12.94 -7.70 19.26
CA GLY A 623 -13.53 -8.26 18.04
C GLY A 623 -14.10 -9.68 18.18
N ARG A 624 -13.73 -10.40 19.24
CA ARG A 624 -14.17 -11.78 19.50
C ARG A 624 -15.39 -11.89 20.42
N PHE A 625 -15.93 -10.76 20.91
CA PHE A 625 -17.06 -10.73 21.83
C PHE A 625 -18.28 -10.04 21.18
N PRO A 626 -19.08 -10.73 20.34
CA PRO A 626 -20.22 -10.13 19.64
C PRO A 626 -21.24 -9.45 20.57
N ALA A 627 -21.41 -9.96 21.79
CA ALA A 627 -22.31 -9.39 22.80
C ALA A 627 -21.89 -8.00 23.30
N HIS A 628 -20.63 -7.61 23.11
CA HIS A 628 -20.05 -6.34 23.56
C HIS A 628 -19.61 -5.44 22.40
N ARG A 629 -20.16 -5.68 21.20
CA ARG A 629 -19.75 -4.97 19.98
C ARG A 629 -19.91 -3.45 20.10
N ALA A 630 -20.98 -2.97 20.73
CA ALA A 630 -21.28 -1.54 20.81
C ALA A 630 -20.27 -0.82 21.72
N GLU A 631 -19.94 -1.42 22.87
CA GLU A 631 -18.89 -0.93 23.77
C GLU A 631 -17.52 -0.96 23.08
N ALA A 632 -17.23 -2.02 22.34
CA ALA A 632 -15.98 -2.17 21.61
C ALA A 632 -15.80 -1.11 20.51
N VAL A 633 -16.81 -0.92 19.65
CA VAL A 633 -16.80 0.12 18.61
C VAL A 633 -16.60 1.49 19.25
N LYS A 634 -17.32 1.79 20.33
CA LYS A 634 -17.19 3.08 21.05
C LYS A 634 -15.81 3.28 21.65
N ALA A 635 -15.20 2.24 22.22
CA ALA A 635 -13.86 2.31 22.80
C ALA A 635 -12.80 2.55 21.72
N ILE A 636 -12.86 1.78 20.63
CA ILE A 636 -11.93 1.89 19.50
C ILE A 636 -12.06 3.28 18.85
N THR A 637 -13.28 3.68 18.46
CA THR A 637 -13.51 4.97 17.80
C THR A 637 -13.17 6.15 18.71
N GLY A 638 -13.37 6.01 20.03
CA GLY A 638 -13.01 7.03 21.01
C GLY A 638 -11.52 7.31 21.14
N VAL A 639 -10.66 6.31 20.92
CA VAL A 639 -9.20 6.47 20.90
C VAL A 639 -8.72 6.89 19.51
N PHE A 640 -9.26 6.29 18.45
CA PHE A 640 -8.91 6.64 17.08
C PHE A 640 -9.26 8.07 16.71
N GLY A 641 -10.33 8.62 17.30
CA GLY A 641 -10.82 9.97 17.03
C GLY A 641 -10.00 11.07 17.71
N GLU A 642 -8.94 10.74 18.44
CA GLU A 642 -8.00 11.75 18.94
C GLU A 642 -6.98 12.09 17.83
N PRO A 643 -6.79 13.37 17.49
CA PRO A 643 -5.84 13.77 16.48
C PRO A 643 -4.42 13.40 16.93
N LEU A 644 -3.63 12.83 16.02
CA LEU A 644 -2.23 12.50 16.28
C LEU A 644 -1.34 13.58 15.70
N SER A 645 -0.24 13.91 16.38
CA SER A 645 0.81 14.70 15.73
C SER A 645 1.37 13.90 14.54
N PRO A 646 1.80 14.55 13.45
CA PRO A 646 2.42 13.86 12.32
C PRO A 646 3.60 12.97 12.73
N GLU A 647 4.34 13.36 13.77
CA GLU A 647 5.48 12.63 14.34
C GLU A 647 5.04 11.33 15.05
N HIS A 648 3.82 11.30 15.59
CA HIS A 648 3.28 10.16 16.32
C HIS A 648 2.47 9.21 15.44
N GLN A 649 1.99 9.64 14.27
CA GLN A 649 1.17 8.82 13.36
C GLN A 649 1.82 7.47 13.03
N GLY A 650 3.14 7.43 12.82
CA GLY A 650 3.89 6.22 12.49
C GLY A 650 3.83 5.13 13.56
N PHE A 651 3.82 5.51 14.85
CA PHE A 651 3.78 4.56 15.96
C PHE A 651 2.44 3.83 16.05
N PHE A 652 1.34 4.48 15.67
CA PHE A 652 0.00 3.92 15.79
C PHE A 652 -0.53 3.28 14.51
N GLN A 653 0.26 3.17 13.45
CA GLN A 653 -0.20 2.56 12.18
C GLN A 653 -0.69 1.12 12.38
N GLN A 654 0.03 0.32 13.15
CA GLN A 654 -0.35 -1.07 13.44
C GLN A 654 -1.66 -1.14 14.25
N PHE A 655 -1.77 -0.37 15.34
CA PHE A 655 -3.02 -0.20 16.08
C PHE A 655 -4.18 0.25 15.19
N ARG A 656 -3.92 1.18 14.27
CA ARG A 656 -4.89 1.68 13.28
C ARG A 656 -5.42 0.55 12.40
N GLN A 657 -4.53 -0.25 11.83
CA GLN A 657 -4.88 -1.41 11.01
C GLN A 657 -5.64 -2.48 11.80
N TRP A 658 -5.18 -2.84 13.00
CA TRP A 658 -5.84 -3.86 13.82
C TRP A 658 -7.23 -3.48 14.25
N SER A 659 -7.45 -2.21 14.58
CA SER A 659 -8.80 -1.83 14.98
C SER A 659 -9.71 -1.58 13.78
N LEU A 660 -9.21 -1.21 12.60
CA LEU A 660 -10.01 -1.26 11.36
C LEU A 660 -10.45 -2.69 11.03
N ILE A 661 -9.54 -3.68 11.12
CA ILE A 661 -9.89 -5.11 10.96
C ILE A 661 -10.93 -5.54 12.00
N THR A 662 -10.78 -5.07 13.24
CA THR A 662 -11.73 -5.37 14.32
C THR A 662 -13.10 -4.75 14.02
N LEU A 663 -13.14 -3.48 13.62
CA LEU A 663 -14.35 -2.76 13.24
C LEU A 663 -15.02 -3.42 12.04
N ASP A 664 -14.25 -3.88 11.04
CA ASP A 664 -14.78 -4.63 9.89
C ASP A 664 -15.58 -5.87 10.30
N ARG A 665 -15.19 -6.52 11.41
CA ARG A 665 -15.87 -7.72 11.93
C ARG A 665 -17.12 -7.42 12.75
N ILE A 666 -17.09 -6.34 13.54
CA ILE A 666 -18.09 -6.11 14.60
C ILE A 666 -19.03 -4.94 14.36
N ALA A 667 -18.63 -3.97 13.53
CA ALA A 667 -19.42 -2.77 13.30
C ALA A 667 -20.69 -3.10 12.51
N THR A 668 -21.75 -2.36 12.82
CA THR A 668 -23.07 -2.50 12.23
C THR A 668 -23.59 -1.17 11.72
N LYS A 669 -24.77 -1.18 11.10
CA LYS A 669 -25.41 0.05 10.60
C LYS A 669 -25.62 1.11 11.69
N ASP A 670 -25.92 0.67 12.91
CA ASP A 670 -26.15 1.58 14.05
C ASP A 670 -24.88 2.36 14.45
N ASP A 671 -23.71 1.87 14.02
CA ASP A 671 -22.40 2.46 14.32
C ASP A 671 -21.95 3.51 13.28
N ILE A 672 -22.66 3.64 12.14
CA ILE A 672 -22.31 4.59 11.07
C ILE A 672 -22.06 6.02 11.58
N PRO A 673 -22.88 6.60 12.49
CA PRO A 673 -22.61 7.95 13.00
C PRO A 673 -21.27 8.08 13.72
N LEU A 674 -20.84 7.05 14.46
CA LEU A 674 -19.53 7.01 15.13
C LEU A 674 -18.40 6.88 14.12
N LEU A 675 -18.57 6.03 13.11
CA LEU A 675 -17.58 5.85 12.03
C LEU A 675 -17.43 7.12 11.18
N GLU A 676 -18.53 7.83 10.89
CA GLU A 676 -18.48 9.12 10.18
C GLU A 676 -17.81 10.22 11.01
N MET A 677 -18.01 10.22 12.33
CA MET A 677 -17.27 11.08 13.24
C MET A 677 -15.77 10.79 13.16
N LEU A 678 -15.38 9.52 13.24
CA LEU A 678 -13.99 9.11 13.11
C LEU A 678 -13.40 9.53 11.75
N ARG A 679 -14.13 9.30 10.65
CA ARG A 679 -13.73 9.74 9.31
C ARG A 679 -13.51 11.25 9.26
N SER A 680 -14.36 12.03 9.93
CA SER A 680 -14.21 13.48 9.95
C SER A 680 -12.92 13.92 10.67
N VAL A 681 -12.45 13.15 11.65
CA VAL A 681 -11.16 13.38 12.32
C VAL A 681 -10.02 13.08 11.34
N GLU A 682 -10.05 11.90 10.70
CA GLU A 682 -9.05 11.50 9.69
C GLU A 682 -8.93 12.53 8.55
N ASN A 683 -10.06 13.09 8.10
CA ASN A 683 -10.08 14.04 6.99
C ASN A 683 -9.72 15.48 7.42
N LYS A 684 -9.88 15.84 8.71
CA LYS A 684 -9.59 17.18 9.23
C LYS A 684 -8.10 17.46 9.43
N GLU A 685 -7.25 16.43 9.43
CA GLU A 685 -5.81 16.60 9.60
C GLU A 685 -5.12 17.31 8.40
N GLY A 686 -5.89 17.81 7.40
CA GLY A 686 -5.36 18.60 6.28
C GLY A 686 -4.41 17.83 5.37
N GLN A 687 -4.31 16.52 5.59
CA GLN A 687 -3.40 15.61 4.94
C GLN A 687 -4.08 14.90 3.77
N THR A 688 -3.24 14.51 2.83
CA THR A 688 -3.51 13.52 1.78
C THR A 688 -4.38 12.38 2.31
N VAL A 689 -5.38 11.97 1.51
CA VAL A 689 -6.19 10.76 1.74
C VAL A 689 -5.28 9.61 2.18
N THR A 690 -5.46 9.13 3.42
CA THR A 690 -4.64 8.05 3.99
C THR A 690 -5.24 6.70 3.66
N TYR A 691 -4.44 5.63 3.75
CA TYR A 691 -4.95 4.27 3.64
C TYR A 691 -6.10 4.01 4.62
N SER A 692 -5.95 4.44 5.88
CA SER A 692 -6.95 4.28 6.94
C SER A 692 -8.25 5.00 6.62
N SER A 693 -8.20 6.22 6.05
CA SER A 693 -9.42 6.95 5.71
C SER A 693 -10.19 6.29 4.56
N ILE A 694 -9.49 5.78 3.53
CA ILE A 694 -10.12 5.03 2.43
C ILE A 694 -10.82 3.77 2.96
N ARG A 695 -10.15 3.04 3.87
CA ARG A 695 -10.71 1.83 4.50
C ARG A 695 -11.92 2.12 5.35
N LEU A 696 -11.87 3.16 6.15
CA LEU A 696 -12.99 3.58 6.96
C LEU A 696 -14.19 3.99 6.09
N ASP A 697 -13.94 4.74 5.01
CA ASP A 697 -14.96 5.05 4.01
C ASP A 697 -15.54 3.79 3.36
N ALA A 698 -14.70 2.78 3.12
CA ALA A 698 -15.15 1.52 2.55
C ALA A 698 -16.06 0.75 3.51
N LEU A 699 -15.69 0.65 4.78
CA LEU A 699 -16.53 0.07 5.81
C LEU A 699 -17.88 0.80 5.92
N ILE A 700 -17.87 2.14 6.01
CA ILE A 700 -19.10 2.94 6.06
C ILE A 700 -19.98 2.68 4.83
N THR A 701 -19.37 2.66 3.64
CA THR A 701 -20.09 2.39 2.38
C THR A 701 -20.73 1.01 2.38
N ARG A 702 -20.02 -0.03 2.85
CA ARG A 702 -20.57 -1.38 2.97
C ARG A 702 -21.75 -1.42 3.93
N LEU A 703 -21.60 -0.86 5.13
CA LEU A 703 -22.66 -0.84 6.15
C LEU A 703 -23.92 -0.11 5.68
N LYS A 704 -23.78 0.89 4.81
CA LYS A 704 -24.91 1.59 4.18
C LYS A 704 -25.67 0.74 3.15
N ARG A 705 -25.05 -0.29 2.56
CA ARG A 705 -25.62 -1.12 1.48
C ARG A 705 -26.27 -2.41 1.94
N THR A 706 -25.83 -2.99 3.06
CA THR A 706 -26.28 -4.32 3.50
C THR A 706 -27.76 -4.35 3.96
N HIS A 707 -28.47 -3.22 3.86
CA HIS A 707 -29.88 -3.00 4.21
C HIS A 707 -30.46 -1.89 3.33
#